data_AF-A0A8T1VAJ4-F1
#
_entry.id   AF-A0A8T1VAJ4-F1
#
_cell.length_a   1.000
_cell.length_b   1.000
_cell.length_c   1.000
_cell.angle_alpha   90.00
_cell.angle_beta   90.00
_cell.angle_gamma   90.00
#
_symmetry.space_group_name_H-M   'P 1'
#
loop_
_entity.id
_entity.type
_entity.pdbx_description
1 polymer ?
#
loop_
_entity_poly.entity_id
_entity_poly.type
_entity_poly.pdbx_seq_one_letter_code
_entity_poly.pdbx_strand_id
1 'polypeptide(L)'
;MSLPDAAEARRISAQLATLEQQRAQGSLPHVDMPLRLYRVRAGGFVRVLDEHPEPVSPGMLDAIDAFIRTRADSGGVEEEKDEKVETEDRQERAGGEEQSKAEGEEREGGHGEAIAAGEDVVVTASSAAAKVNDDDVEKTQSCTSSAGVEMTPPWEAATGAKTPLELLRRNVRASDWLGKQSEVEEQAAASKVQDSVKRGGQPVVEVESEASKPVNHPTLYDQWPPQLEERRKLWFVPRNSGRKASAIGAENQPVVYWMHNTLRVMQGNFGLEAAILLSRRLAAPLVVVSLVPSAIIYPVCHSATASDAYARFSLVELYQQFSHAGVPFYGITAKEDGMAASSKEQQYFTLKPNPLYELLDALEPHAVVADAMFTSPSRNDLMRLARYLELNRSSCSWSLLSMDSTTCCPAYQLSMKLQGSLERGAAFASEEQFGADYANFSQPRYGTYVFSPLPRVGAQDLALNQGRSERLSSVLQRLHLEEVNWHAVKAENSQSSSQMRRFSEGEGLQKLSQLLSGSDSQPAIQTELRGGGVLSLLPFIRHGTLFAGYVLRRITEAIASCPTPTNPQERKALAMRKVMRSRALNHLGKERDYVLYLALWTAIHESSDPSGPTQPDFALLSRSEIMASLSMSAPRTSSLETYQKLLPSWAFSAARIGEIFNAQVPGAALYDPYELESARTKDPYWNEIQKFLVEQQYLHPLLVVYWAYRLLTWSVSSRAAIATIDSLLSECTLGSKCSPDAMFSVWKQLFRLGSNNTNAISASNGTKTPNQEDLRQFQRVLESEIASQPKLQLRP
;
A
#
# COMPACT_ATOMS: atom_id res chain seq x y z
N MET A 1 13.60 31.30 3.48
CA MET A 1 13.88 30.50 4.68
C MET A 1 13.57 31.38 5.88
N SER A 2 12.61 31.03 6.73
CA SER A 2 12.42 31.74 8.00
C SER A 2 13.42 31.20 9.02
N LEU A 3 14.10 32.10 9.72
CA LEU A 3 15.08 31.76 10.76
C LEU A 3 14.38 31.18 12.01
N PRO A 4 15.06 30.29 12.77
CA PRO A 4 14.48 29.64 13.95
C PRO A 4 14.14 30.65 15.06
N ASP A 5 13.13 30.32 15.86
CA ASP A 5 12.72 31.08 17.05
C ASP A 5 13.90 31.23 18.03
N ALA A 6 13.94 32.32 18.79
CA ALA A 6 15.04 32.64 19.71
C ALA A 6 15.26 31.53 20.76
N ALA A 7 14.19 30.84 21.18
CA ALA A 7 14.28 29.69 22.06
C ALA A 7 14.93 28.47 21.37
N GLU A 8 14.60 28.26 20.09
CA GLU A 8 15.14 27.18 19.26
C GLU A 8 16.62 27.43 18.94
N ALA A 9 17.02 28.67 18.66
CA ALA A 9 18.42 29.07 18.48
C ALA A 9 19.28 28.83 19.73
N ARG A 10 18.75 29.12 20.94
CA ARG A 10 19.45 28.82 22.20
C ARG A 10 19.60 27.31 22.43
N ARG A 11 18.58 26.52 22.09
CA ARG A 11 18.63 25.05 22.20
C ARG A 11 19.66 24.44 21.25
N ILE A 12 19.76 24.98 20.03
CA ILE A 12 20.78 24.59 19.05
C ILE A 12 22.19 24.97 19.55
N SER A 13 22.36 26.18 20.09
CA SER A 13 23.64 26.65 20.65
C SER A 13 24.10 25.78 21.83
N ALA A 14 23.20 25.40 22.74
CA ALA A 14 23.52 24.51 23.86
C ALA A 14 23.91 23.09 23.38
N GLN A 15 23.22 22.56 22.37
CA GLN A 15 23.59 21.27 21.77
C GLN A 15 24.94 21.33 21.06
N LEU A 16 25.24 22.43 20.35
CA LEU A 16 26.55 22.63 19.73
C LEU A 16 27.68 22.71 20.76
N ALA A 17 27.49 23.44 21.86
CA ALA A 17 28.46 23.52 22.95
C ALA A 17 28.71 22.13 23.60
N THR A 18 27.65 21.33 23.77
CA THR A 18 27.77 19.95 24.29
C THR A 18 28.56 19.06 23.33
N LEU A 19 28.39 19.25 22.02
CA LEU A 19 29.13 18.50 20.98
C LEU A 19 30.60 18.93 20.90
N GLU A 20 30.90 20.21 21.08
CA GLU A 20 32.29 20.71 21.18
C GLU A 20 32.99 20.16 22.42
N GLN A 21 32.27 20.06 23.55
CA GLN A 21 32.79 19.46 24.77
C GLN A 21 33.08 17.95 24.59
N GLN A 22 32.19 17.21 23.92
CA GLN A 22 32.40 15.79 23.58
C GLN A 22 33.56 15.59 22.59
N ARG A 23 33.76 16.54 21.65
CA ARG A 23 34.92 16.55 20.74
C ARG A 23 36.23 16.77 21.51
N ALA A 24 36.24 17.71 22.44
CA ALA A 24 37.41 17.97 23.30
C ALA A 24 37.77 16.78 24.20
N GLN A 25 36.78 15.95 24.56
CA GLN A 25 36.95 14.75 25.37
C GLN A 25 37.29 13.49 24.54
N GLY A 26 37.36 13.58 23.21
CA GLY A 26 37.70 12.47 22.32
C GLY A 26 36.63 11.36 22.27
N SER A 27 35.40 11.64 22.71
CA SER A 27 34.31 10.64 22.81
C SER A 27 33.43 10.54 21.55
N LEU A 28 33.83 11.19 20.44
CA LEU A 28 33.11 11.17 19.17
C LEU A 28 33.73 10.13 18.21
N PRO A 29 32.94 9.24 17.60
CA PRO A 29 33.46 8.19 16.71
C PRO A 29 34.13 8.71 15.42
N HIS A 30 33.95 9.99 15.08
CA HIS A 30 34.49 10.61 13.86
C HIS A 30 35.03 12.01 14.19
N VAL A 31 36.32 12.10 14.50
CA VAL A 31 36.95 13.31 15.08
C VAL A 31 37.05 14.47 14.06
N ASP A 32 37.16 14.16 12.76
CA ASP A 32 37.51 15.13 11.70
C ASP A 32 36.40 15.45 10.69
N MET A 33 35.18 14.91 10.83
CA MET A 33 34.09 15.16 9.87
C MET A 33 33.22 16.38 10.27
N PRO A 34 32.90 17.29 9.32
CA PRO A 34 32.01 18.40 9.59
C PRO A 34 30.58 17.90 9.82
N LEU A 35 29.94 18.41 10.87
CA LEU A 35 28.58 18.03 11.29
C LEU A 35 27.57 19.03 10.71
N ARG A 36 26.57 18.56 9.97
CA ARG A 36 25.42 19.37 9.54
C ARG A 36 24.14 18.93 10.25
N LEU A 37 23.39 19.91 10.75
CA LEU A 37 22.09 19.72 11.38
C LEU A 37 20.98 20.05 10.37
N TYR A 38 20.20 19.05 9.99
CA TYR A 38 19.05 19.21 9.09
C TYR A 38 17.77 19.19 9.90
N ARG A 39 16.89 20.18 9.71
CA ARG A 39 15.58 20.20 10.34
C ARG A 39 14.64 19.21 9.62
N VAL A 40 14.03 18.30 10.37
CA VAL A 40 13.04 17.33 9.88
C VAL A 40 11.63 17.91 9.99
N ARG A 41 10.73 17.50 9.10
CA ARG A 41 9.32 17.96 9.02
C ARG A 41 8.51 17.80 10.31
N ALA A 42 8.93 16.93 11.24
CA ALA A 42 8.30 16.78 12.56
C ALA A 42 8.82 17.76 13.64
N GLY A 43 9.64 18.75 13.27
CA GLY A 43 10.18 19.75 14.19
C GLY A 43 11.45 19.33 14.95
N GLY A 44 12.04 18.18 14.62
CA GLY A 44 13.34 17.74 15.15
C GLY A 44 14.51 18.07 14.22
N PHE A 45 15.75 17.82 14.66
CA PHE A 45 16.95 17.93 13.83
C PHE A 45 17.62 16.55 13.66
N VAL A 46 18.04 16.22 12.44
CA VAL A 46 18.84 15.04 12.10
C VAL A 46 20.29 15.46 11.89
N ARG A 47 21.19 14.66 12.43
CA ARG A 47 22.64 14.76 12.27
C ARG A 47 23.04 14.04 11.00
N VAL A 48 23.73 14.72 10.09
CA VAL A 48 24.33 14.07 8.92
C VAL A 48 25.84 14.34 8.95
N LEU A 49 26.61 13.26 8.84
CA LEU A 49 28.03 13.28 8.58
C LEU A 49 28.20 13.52 7.07
N ASP A 50 28.74 14.68 6.69
CA ASP A 50 28.82 15.12 5.28
C ASP A 50 30.29 15.03 4.83
N GLU A 51 30.60 14.12 3.89
CA GLU A 51 31.96 13.93 3.36
C GLU A 51 32.37 15.03 2.36
N HIS A 52 31.41 15.78 1.80
CA HIS A 52 31.67 16.77 0.75
C HIS A 52 30.79 18.02 0.95
N PRO A 53 31.14 18.93 1.88
CA PRO A 53 30.31 20.09 2.12
C PRO A 53 30.28 21.01 0.89
N GLU A 54 29.08 21.26 0.35
CA GLU A 54 28.91 22.32 -0.65
C GLU A 54 29.37 23.67 -0.05
N PRO A 55 30.15 24.47 -0.80
CA PRO A 55 30.69 25.73 -0.30
C PRO A 55 29.55 26.68 0.09
N VAL A 56 29.61 27.18 1.32
CA VAL A 56 28.69 28.21 1.81
C VAL A 56 28.79 29.43 0.89
N SER A 57 27.67 29.83 0.29
CA SER A 57 27.68 30.96 -0.64
C SER A 57 28.06 32.26 0.11
N PRO A 58 28.84 33.16 -0.50
CA PRO A 58 29.23 34.42 0.14
C PRO A 58 28.03 35.24 0.65
N GLY A 59 26.92 35.23 -0.09
CA GLY A 59 25.69 35.91 0.33
C GLY A 59 25.02 35.33 1.58
N MET A 60 25.31 34.08 1.94
CA MET A 60 24.85 33.48 3.20
C MET A 60 25.71 33.96 4.39
N LEU A 61 27.01 34.15 4.18
CA LEU A 61 27.91 34.73 5.19
C LEU A 61 27.56 36.20 5.45
N ASP A 62 27.29 36.97 4.40
CA ASP A 62 26.88 38.37 4.52
C ASP A 62 25.55 38.52 5.29
N ALA A 63 24.61 37.59 5.11
CA ALA A 63 23.34 37.57 5.83
C ALA A 63 23.51 37.22 7.32
N ILE A 64 24.44 36.33 7.66
CA ILE A 64 24.77 35.97 9.05
C ILE A 64 25.46 37.15 9.74
N ASP A 65 26.40 37.81 9.06
CA ASP A 65 27.12 38.98 9.58
C ASP A 65 26.18 40.17 9.84
N ALA A 66 25.24 40.41 8.93
CA ALA A 66 24.20 41.44 9.10
C ALA A 66 23.31 41.14 10.32
N PHE A 67 22.94 39.88 10.53
CA PHE A 67 22.12 39.45 11.67
C PHE A 67 22.83 39.63 13.01
N ILE A 68 24.13 39.31 13.11
CA ILE A 68 24.92 39.47 14.33
C ILE A 68 25.04 40.95 14.71
N ARG A 69 25.28 41.83 13.72
CA ARG A 69 25.37 43.29 13.96
C ARG A 69 24.04 43.87 14.43
N THR A 70 22.92 43.41 13.88
CA THR A 70 21.57 43.87 14.27
C THR A 70 21.22 43.51 15.73
N ARG A 71 21.83 42.46 16.29
CA ARG A 71 21.58 42.02 17.68
C ARG A 71 22.50 42.68 18.71
N ALA A 72 23.70 43.11 18.31
CA ALA A 72 24.57 43.89 19.18
C ALA A 72 23.97 45.26 19.56
N ASP A 73 23.15 45.83 18.66
CA ASP A 73 22.50 47.14 18.87
C ASP A 73 21.19 47.05 19.69
N SER A 74 20.71 45.86 20.06
CA SER A 74 19.46 45.66 20.82
C SER A 74 19.63 45.10 22.24
N GLY A 75 20.87 45.03 22.74
CA GLY A 75 21.17 44.63 24.12
C GLY A 75 21.12 45.80 25.11
N GLY A 76 19.94 46.08 25.66
CA GLY A 76 19.76 47.00 26.79
C GLY A 76 18.98 46.34 27.94
N VAL A 77 19.74 45.84 28.93
CA VAL A 77 19.45 45.72 30.38
C VAL A 77 18.12 45.07 30.82
N GLU A 78 18.21 43.93 31.52
CA GLU A 78 17.64 43.81 32.88
C GLU A 78 18.17 42.56 33.61
N GLU A 79 18.39 42.77 34.92
CA GLU A 79 19.25 42.03 35.84
C GLU A 79 18.60 40.80 36.50
N GLU A 80 19.48 39.99 37.08
CA GLU A 80 19.26 38.82 37.95
C GLU A 80 18.25 39.05 39.10
N LYS A 81 17.49 37.99 39.45
CA LYS A 81 17.20 37.62 40.85
C LYS A 81 17.05 36.11 41.02
N ASP A 82 17.92 35.56 41.87
CA ASP A 82 17.80 34.28 42.56
C ASP A 82 16.58 34.23 43.50
N GLU A 83 15.94 33.06 43.64
CA GLU A 83 15.39 32.63 44.94
C GLU A 83 15.09 31.10 45.01
N LYS A 84 15.91 30.44 45.85
CA LYS A 84 15.71 29.31 46.79
C LYS A 84 14.51 28.37 46.64
N VAL A 85 14.81 27.06 46.72
CA VAL A 85 13.89 26.02 47.25
C VAL A 85 14.54 25.39 48.49
N GLU A 86 13.82 25.49 49.61
CA GLU A 86 14.13 24.92 50.91
C GLU A 86 13.99 23.40 50.93
N THR A 87 14.85 22.79 51.73
CA THR A 87 14.90 21.37 52.11
C THR A 87 14.21 21.25 53.46
N GLU A 88 13.29 20.29 53.61
CA GLU A 88 12.86 19.82 54.93
C GLU A 88 13.11 18.31 55.05
N ASP A 89 13.92 18.00 56.06
CA ASP A 89 14.31 16.70 56.58
C ASP A 89 13.16 15.96 57.26
N ARG A 90 13.27 14.61 57.26
CA ARG A 90 12.80 13.81 58.39
C ARG A 90 13.73 12.62 58.66
N GLN A 91 14.58 12.79 59.67
CA GLN A 91 15.27 11.78 60.49
C GLN A 91 14.30 10.69 60.98
N GLU A 92 14.67 9.45 61.33
CA GLU A 92 15.66 9.01 62.34
C GLU A 92 15.61 7.45 62.38
N ARG A 93 16.70 6.65 62.37
CA ARG A 93 17.46 6.06 63.52
C ARG A 93 18.36 4.95 62.92
N ALA A 94 19.69 4.93 63.03
CA ALA A 94 20.62 4.83 64.18
C ALA A 94 20.98 3.39 64.60
N GLY A 95 22.29 3.10 64.58
CA GLY A 95 23.01 1.96 65.14
C GLY A 95 23.69 1.11 64.07
N GLY A 96 25.01 0.96 63.93
CA GLY A 96 26.16 1.31 64.78
C GLY A 96 27.17 0.16 64.69
N GLU A 97 28.41 0.47 64.24
CA GLU A 97 29.68 -0.24 64.53
C GLU A 97 29.83 -1.70 64.02
N GLU A 98 30.96 -2.28 63.60
CA GLU A 98 32.39 -1.95 63.63
C GLU A 98 33.14 -3.01 62.78
N GLN A 99 34.33 -2.65 62.23
CA GLN A 99 35.55 -3.49 62.03
C GLN A 99 35.49 -4.79 61.17
N SER A 100 36.54 -5.35 60.56
CA SER A 100 37.90 -4.99 60.12
C SER A 100 38.49 -6.28 59.47
N LYS A 101 39.59 -6.13 58.70
CA LYS A 101 40.54 -7.17 58.19
C LYS A 101 40.09 -8.02 56.99
N ALA A 102 40.76 -8.06 55.83
CA ALA A 102 42.19 -8.18 55.45
C ALA A 102 42.75 -9.61 55.47
N GLU A 103 43.58 -9.88 54.45
CA GLU A 103 44.41 -11.08 54.16
C GLU A 103 43.67 -12.23 53.46
N GLY A 104 44.18 -12.87 52.40
CA GLY A 104 45.53 -12.89 51.81
C GLY A 104 45.84 -14.32 51.33
N GLU A 105 46.70 -14.44 50.32
CA GLU A 105 47.41 -15.65 49.87
C GLU A 105 46.66 -16.71 49.05
N GLU A 106 47.31 -17.54 48.23
CA GLU A 106 48.40 -17.46 47.23
C GLU A 106 48.55 -18.91 46.70
N ARG A 107 49.12 -19.06 45.49
CA ARG A 107 49.87 -20.23 44.96
C ARG A 107 49.13 -21.51 44.51
N GLU A 108 49.27 -21.85 43.23
CA GLU A 108 50.23 -22.81 42.58
C GLU A 108 49.57 -24.20 42.44
N GLY A 109 49.75 -25.02 41.41
CA GLY A 109 50.64 -25.08 40.25
C GLY A 109 50.67 -26.54 39.74
N GLY A 110 51.02 -26.75 38.46
CA GLY A 110 51.49 -28.02 37.85
C GLY A 110 50.40 -28.97 37.28
N HIS A 111 50.35 -29.27 35.97
CA HIS A 111 51.22 -30.04 35.04
C HIS A 111 50.99 -31.57 35.01
N GLY A 112 50.92 -32.12 33.78
CA GLY A 112 50.96 -33.55 33.39
C GLY A 112 49.84 -33.91 32.39
N GLU A 113 50.01 -33.84 31.06
CA GLU A 113 50.57 -34.88 30.13
C GLU A 113 49.99 -36.29 30.32
N ALA A 114 49.65 -37.12 29.32
CA ALA A 114 49.68 -37.10 27.85
C ALA A 114 49.01 -38.41 27.31
N ILE A 115 49.04 -38.59 25.96
CA ILE A 115 48.97 -39.83 25.14
C ILE A 115 47.56 -40.17 24.56
N ALA A 116 47.33 -40.50 23.28
CA ALA A 116 48.01 -40.42 21.97
C ALA A 116 47.08 -41.05 20.87
N ALA A 117 47.54 -40.97 19.60
CA ALA A 117 47.09 -41.60 18.33
C ALA A 117 45.91 -40.91 17.61
N GLY A 118 46.00 -40.42 16.35
CA GLY A 118 46.71 -40.87 15.12
C GLY A 118 45.59 -41.18 14.09
N GLU A 119 45.54 -40.76 12.81
CA GLU A 119 46.57 -40.58 11.78
C GLU A 119 46.12 -39.55 10.70
N ASP A 120 47.12 -38.90 10.10
CA ASP A 120 47.07 -38.10 8.86
C ASP A 120 47.22 -38.97 7.61
N VAL A 121 46.66 -38.52 6.47
CA VAL A 121 47.26 -38.76 5.14
C VAL A 121 47.23 -37.46 4.33
N VAL A 122 48.42 -36.90 4.11
CA VAL A 122 48.77 -35.88 3.12
C VAL A 122 49.48 -36.59 1.97
N VAL A 123 49.16 -36.27 0.71
CA VAL A 123 50.16 -36.29 -0.38
C VAL A 123 50.00 -35.07 -1.28
N THR A 124 51.15 -34.48 -1.53
CA THR A 124 51.55 -33.24 -2.19
C THR A 124 51.65 -33.32 -3.73
N ALA A 125 51.36 -32.16 -4.34
CA ALA A 125 52.06 -31.45 -5.42
C ALA A 125 52.64 -32.18 -6.67
N SER A 126 52.37 -31.63 -7.86
CA SER A 126 53.43 -31.02 -8.68
C SER A 126 52.88 -30.15 -9.82
N SER A 127 53.63 -29.08 -10.08
CA SER A 127 53.48 -28.08 -11.13
C SER A 127 54.19 -28.49 -12.43
N ALA A 128 53.66 -28.09 -13.59
CA ALA A 128 54.47 -27.85 -14.79
C ALA A 128 53.85 -26.72 -15.61
N ALA A 129 54.68 -25.71 -15.90
CA ALA A 129 54.36 -24.47 -16.59
C ALA A 129 54.80 -24.52 -18.08
N ALA A 130 54.01 -23.89 -18.96
CA ALA A 130 54.42 -23.27 -20.22
C ALA A 130 53.20 -22.49 -20.77
N LYS A 131 53.13 -21.16 -20.61
CA LYS A 131 53.68 -20.07 -21.46
C LYS A 131 52.58 -19.38 -22.27
N VAL A 132 52.34 -18.11 -21.89
CA VAL A 132 52.18 -16.92 -22.77
C VAL A 132 50.84 -16.73 -23.47
N ASN A 133 50.01 -15.80 -22.97
CA ASN A 133 49.90 -14.44 -23.50
C ASN A 133 49.09 -13.52 -22.56
N ASP A 134 49.48 -12.25 -22.61
CA ASP A 134 49.00 -11.09 -21.85
C ASP A 134 47.64 -10.56 -22.37
N ASP A 135 47.02 -9.69 -21.57
CA ASP A 135 45.86 -8.82 -21.86
C ASP A 135 44.47 -9.48 -22.03
N ASP A 136 43.58 -9.33 -21.03
CA ASP A 136 42.59 -8.23 -21.05
C ASP A 136 41.55 -8.31 -19.92
N VAL A 137 41.31 -7.15 -19.32
CA VAL A 137 40.25 -6.86 -18.35
C VAL A 137 38.97 -6.58 -19.14
N GLU A 138 37.99 -7.48 -19.14
CA GLU A 138 36.69 -7.19 -19.75
C GLU A 138 35.50 -7.16 -18.79
N LYS A 139 34.99 -5.93 -18.69
CA LYS A 139 33.67 -5.52 -18.26
C LYS A 139 32.57 -6.43 -18.82
N THR A 140 31.64 -6.79 -17.94
CA THR A 140 30.30 -7.28 -18.29
C THR A 140 29.62 -6.37 -19.31
N GLN A 141 29.41 -6.89 -20.52
CA GLN A 141 28.53 -6.32 -21.54
C GLN A 141 27.42 -7.31 -21.91
N SER A 142 26.24 -6.74 -22.12
CA SER A 142 24.98 -7.34 -22.57
C SER A 142 25.09 -8.08 -23.90
N CYS A 143 24.47 -9.26 -24.02
CA CYS A 143 24.26 -9.94 -25.31
C CYS A 143 22.78 -9.89 -25.75
N THR A 144 22.50 -9.01 -26.72
CA THR A 144 21.62 -9.25 -27.87
C THR A 144 22.41 -10.12 -28.88
N SER A 145 21.91 -11.06 -29.67
CA SER A 145 20.68 -11.23 -30.46
C SER A 145 20.60 -12.72 -30.92
N SER A 146 19.49 -13.29 -31.37
CA SER A 146 19.07 -13.19 -32.78
C SER A 146 17.59 -13.51 -33.04
N ALA A 147 16.97 -12.62 -33.82
CA ALA A 147 15.82 -12.83 -34.72
C ALA A 147 14.48 -13.33 -34.11
N GLY A 148 13.85 -12.46 -33.33
CA GLY A 148 12.40 -12.45 -33.12
C GLY A 148 11.91 -11.01 -33.26
N VAL A 149 10.86 -10.78 -34.05
CA VAL A 149 10.28 -9.48 -34.35
C VAL A 149 10.10 -8.66 -33.07
N GLU A 150 10.88 -7.59 -32.93
CA GLU A 150 10.78 -6.62 -31.86
C GLU A 150 9.52 -5.78 -32.12
N MET A 151 8.38 -6.22 -31.61
CA MET A 151 7.20 -5.37 -31.52
C MET A 151 7.38 -4.43 -30.32
N THR A 152 8.06 -3.31 -30.55
CA THR A 152 7.87 -2.11 -29.74
C THR A 152 6.38 -1.73 -29.80
N PRO A 153 5.67 -1.61 -28.67
CA PRO A 153 4.29 -1.20 -28.67
C PRO A 153 4.16 0.21 -29.29
N PRO A 154 3.11 0.49 -30.09
CA PRO A 154 2.98 1.75 -30.84
C PRO A 154 2.85 3.02 -29.98
N TRP A 155 2.90 2.91 -28.65
CA TRP A 155 2.73 3.99 -27.67
C TRP A 155 4.03 4.49 -27.02
N GLU A 156 5.19 3.98 -27.45
CA GLU A 156 6.53 4.44 -27.02
C GLU A 156 7.04 5.70 -27.75
N ALA A 157 6.27 6.29 -28.67
CA ALA A 157 6.64 7.54 -29.31
C ALA A 157 6.49 8.73 -28.34
N ALA A 158 7.52 8.95 -27.53
CA ALA A 158 7.67 10.17 -26.74
C ALA A 158 7.75 11.37 -27.70
N THR A 159 6.64 12.11 -27.80
CA THR A 159 6.68 13.46 -28.34
C THR A 159 7.53 14.32 -27.40
N GLY A 160 8.42 15.14 -27.95
CA GLY A 160 9.42 15.91 -27.20
C GLY A 160 8.79 16.74 -26.09
N ALA A 161 8.81 16.22 -24.86
CA ALA A 161 8.26 16.89 -23.69
C ALA A 161 9.34 17.80 -23.08
N LYS A 162 8.95 19.05 -22.80
CA LYS A 162 9.76 20.02 -22.06
C LYS A 162 10.22 19.41 -20.74
N THR A 163 11.48 19.61 -20.37
CA THR A 163 12.04 18.98 -19.17
C THR A 163 11.36 19.54 -17.92
N PRO A 164 11.01 18.72 -16.92
CA PRO A 164 10.36 19.24 -15.72
C PRO A 164 11.21 20.22 -14.91
N LEU A 165 12.54 20.24 -15.10
CA LEU A 165 13.41 21.33 -14.64
C LEU A 165 13.09 22.70 -15.27
N GLU A 166 12.72 22.76 -16.55
CA GLU A 166 12.27 24.00 -17.21
C GLU A 166 10.87 24.43 -16.74
N LEU A 167 10.07 23.47 -16.27
CA LEU A 167 8.75 23.69 -15.69
C LEU A 167 8.83 24.13 -14.22
N LEU A 168 9.80 23.59 -13.46
CA LEU A 168 10.11 23.93 -12.07
C LEU A 168 10.82 25.29 -11.93
N ARG A 169 11.66 25.69 -12.90
CA ARG A 169 12.35 27.00 -12.93
C ARG A 169 11.42 28.22 -12.94
N ARG A 170 10.11 28.03 -13.16
CA ARG A 170 9.10 29.10 -13.11
C ARG A 170 8.60 29.45 -11.70
N ASN A 171 9.06 28.79 -10.64
CA ASN A 171 8.74 29.13 -9.24
C ASN A 171 7.23 29.11 -8.92
N VAL A 172 6.49 28.20 -9.56
CA VAL A 172 5.04 28.01 -9.40
C VAL A 172 4.79 26.71 -8.63
N ARG A 173 3.89 26.71 -7.63
CA ARG A 173 3.71 25.62 -6.66
C ARG A 173 3.13 24.36 -7.32
N ALA A 174 3.35 23.19 -6.73
CA ALA A 174 2.75 21.93 -7.22
C ALA A 174 1.20 21.97 -7.28
N SER A 175 0.55 22.71 -6.38
CA SER A 175 -0.90 22.98 -6.41
C SER A 175 -1.32 23.99 -7.48
N ASP A 176 -0.43 24.89 -7.91
CA ASP A 176 -0.70 25.80 -9.03
C ASP A 176 -0.58 25.09 -10.40
N TRP A 177 0.06 23.91 -10.44
CA TRP A 177 0.20 23.04 -11.62
C TRP A 177 -1.04 22.18 -11.91
N LEU A 178 -1.84 21.90 -10.89
CA LEU A 178 -3.06 21.08 -10.97
C LEU A 178 -4.31 21.91 -11.29
N GLY A 179 -4.23 23.25 -11.20
CA GLY A 179 -5.38 24.15 -11.27
C GLY A 179 -5.47 25.11 -12.47
N LYS A 180 -4.61 25.04 -13.49
CA LYS A 180 -4.73 25.91 -14.68
C LYS A 180 -5.14 25.12 -15.93
N GLN A 181 -6.42 25.23 -16.29
CA GLN A 181 -6.79 25.14 -17.70
C GLN A 181 -6.11 26.32 -18.42
N SER A 182 -5.33 26.03 -19.46
CA SER A 182 -4.75 27.06 -20.31
C SER A 182 -5.86 27.93 -20.91
N GLU A 183 -5.78 29.24 -20.67
CA GLU A 183 -6.26 30.22 -21.62
C GLU A 183 -5.59 29.92 -22.96
N VAL A 184 -6.38 29.50 -23.95
CA VAL A 184 -5.93 29.43 -25.33
C VAL A 184 -5.96 30.85 -25.86
N GLU A 185 -4.77 31.41 -26.09
CA GLU A 185 -4.57 32.69 -26.76
C GLU A 185 -5.31 32.72 -28.10
N GLU A 186 -6.13 33.75 -28.27
CA GLU A 186 -6.69 34.19 -29.53
C GLU A 186 -5.57 34.36 -30.57
N GLN A 187 -5.56 33.51 -31.59
CA GLN A 187 -5.03 33.87 -32.90
C GLN A 187 -6.08 33.61 -33.96
N ALA A 188 -6.99 34.58 -34.06
CA ALA A 188 -7.80 34.80 -35.24
C ALA A 188 -6.91 35.42 -36.34
N ALA A 189 -6.75 34.69 -37.46
CA ALA A 189 -6.39 35.30 -38.74
C ALA A 189 -7.08 34.55 -39.89
N ALA A 190 -8.23 35.10 -40.27
CA ALA A 190 -8.79 35.22 -41.61
C ALA A 190 -8.58 34.07 -42.63
N SER A 191 -9.69 33.41 -42.97
CA SER A 191 -10.06 33.21 -44.38
C SER A 191 -11.58 33.21 -44.52
N LYS A 192 -12.10 34.33 -45.01
CA LYS A 192 -13.47 34.46 -45.52
C LYS A 192 -13.54 33.70 -46.85
N VAL A 193 -14.45 32.74 -46.94
CA VAL A 193 -15.13 32.42 -48.20
C VAL A 193 -16.62 32.36 -47.88
N GLN A 194 -17.35 33.36 -48.38
CA GLN A 194 -18.79 33.32 -48.51
C GLN A 194 -19.12 32.21 -49.50
N ASP A 195 -20.10 31.36 -49.19
CA ASP A 195 -21.12 31.11 -50.20
C ASP A 195 -22.48 30.75 -49.59
N SER A 196 -23.45 31.50 -50.07
CA SER A 196 -24.86 31.47 -49.73
C SER A 196 -25.59 30.40 -50.53
N VAL A 197 -26.27 29.45 -49.88
CA VAL A 197 -27.39 28.73 -50.50
C VAL A 197 -28.56 28.61 -49.52
N LYS A 198 -29.72 28.97 -50.06
CA LYS A 198 -31.00 29.23 -49.40
C LYS A 198 -31.64 27.97 -48.80
N ARG A 199 -32.27 28.19 -47.64
CA ARG A 199 -33.44 27.49 -47.09
C ARG A 199 -34.31 26.83 -48.17
N GLY A 200 -34.42 25.51 -48.11
CA GLY A 200 -35.58 24.75 -48.56
C GLY A 200 -36.27 24.18 -47.32
N GLY A 201 -37.45 24.71 -46.98
CA GLY A 201 -38.27 24.19 -45.90
C GLY A 201 -39.04 22.96 -46.37
N GLN A 202 -39.02 21.90 -45.55
CA GLN A 202 -40.01 20.84 -45.55
C GLN A 202 -40.32 20.44 -44.10
N PRO A 203 -41.55 19.99 -43.83
CA PRO A 203 -42.24 20.24 -42.57
C PRO A 203 -41.67 19.39 -41.43
N VAL A 204 -41.60 20.01 -40.26
CA VAL A 204 -41.39 19.37 -38.98
C VAL A 204 -42.54 18.37 -38.79
N VAL A 205 -42.25 17.08 -38.98
CA VAL A 205 -43.03 16.03 -38.34
C VAL A 205 -42.74 16.20 -36.85
N GLU A 206 -43.78 16.53 -36.08
CA GLU A 206 -43.76 16.43 -34.63
C GLU A 206 -43.44 14.98 -34.28
N VAL A 207 -42.16 14.69 -34.07
CA VAL A 207 -41.75 13.48 -33.36
C VAL A 207 -42.15 13.74 -31.92
N GLU A 208 -43.26 13.11 -31.52
CA GLU A 208 -43.61 12.96 -30.12
C GLU A 208 -42.35 12.53 -29.37
N SER A 209 -41.83 13.41 -28.53
CA SER A 209 -40.76 13.08 -27.59
C SER A 209 -41.31 11.97 -26.69
N GLU A 210 -40.92 10.73 -26.98
CA GLU A 210 -41.16 9.59 -26.10
C GLU A 210 -40.59 9.96 -24.73
N ALA A 211 -41.49 10.30 -23.79
CA ALA A 211 -41.10 10.58 -22.42
C ALA A 211 -40.29 9.39 -21.89
N SER A 212 -39.01 9.63 -21.60
CA SER A 212 -38.07 8.63 -21.10
C SER A 212 -38.71 7.80 -19.99
N LYS A 213 -38.95 6.51 -20.24
CA LYS A 213 -39.54 5.61 -19.23
C LYS A 213 -38.67 5.62 -17.97
N PRO A 214 -39.24 5.73 -16.77
CA PRO A 214 -38.47 5.71 -15.54
C PRO A 214 -37.70 4.37 -15.41
N VAL A 215 -36.42 4.44 -15.07
CA VAL A 215 -35.58 3.25 -14.88
C VAL A 215 -36.12 2.43 -13.70
N ASN A 216 -36.43 1.17 -13.95
CA ASN A 216 -36.86 0.24 -12.89
C ASN A 216 -35.63 -0.39 -12.24
N HIS A 217 -35.12 0.25 -11.18
CA HIS A 217 -33.87 -0.15 -10.51
C HIS A 217 -33.90 -1.60 -9.97
N PRO A 218 -35.00 -2.12 -9.39
CA PRO A 218 -35.08 -3.51 -8.98
C PRO A 218 -34.81 -4.54 -10.09
N THR A 219 -35.33 -4.31 -11.30
CA THR A 219 -35.21 -5.27 -12.43
C THR A 219 -33.95 -5.08 -13.27
N LEU A 220 -33.10 -4.10 -12.93
CA LEU A 220 -31.83 -3.81 -13.60
C LEU A 220 -30.88 -5.03 -13.57
N TYR A 221 -31.07 -5.85 -12.56
CA TYR A 221 -30.18 -6.90 -12.10
C TYR A 221 -30.61 -8.31 -12.53
N ASP A 222 -31.76 -8.42 -13.19
CA ASP A 222 -32.33 -9.70 -13.59
C ASP A 222 -31.51 -10.33 -14.72
N GLN A 223 -31.35 -11.66 -14.69
CA GLN A 223 -30.69 -12.44 -15.75
C GLN A 223 -29.20 -12.09 -15.96
N TRP A 224 -28.50 -11.67 -14.91
CA TRP A 224 -27.06 -11.49 -14.98
C TRP A 224 -26.33 -12.83 -15.22
N PRO A 225 -25.18 -12.81 -15.93
CA PRO A 225 -24.31 -13.98 -16.02
C PRO A 225 -23.98 -14.52 -14.62
N PRO A 226 -24.02 -15.84 -14.40
CA PRO A 226 -23.86 -16.41 -13.07
C PRO A 226 -22.51 -16.05 -12.44
N GLN A 227 -21.44 -15.92 -13.24
CA GLN A 227 -20.12 -15.51 -12.75
C GLN A 227 -20.10 -14.07 -12.21
N LEU A 228 -20.97 -13.18 -12.69
CA LEU A 228 -21.15 -11.84 -12.13
C LEU A 228 -22.06 -11.87 -10.90
N GLU A 229 -23.13 -12.67 -10.95
CA GLU A 229 -24.08 -12.82 -9.85
C GLU A 229 -23.39 -13.28 -8.56
N GLU A 230 -22.51 -14.28 -8.67
CA GLU A 230 -21.76 -14.85 -7.55
C GLU A 230 -20.77 -13.89 -6.85
N ARG A 231 -20.45 -12.77 -7.49
CA ARG A 231 -19.49 -11.77 -7.01
C ARG A 231 -20.15 -10.46 -6.61
N ARG A 232 -21.46 -10.33 -6.85
CA ARG A 232 -22.21 -9.10 -6.67
C ARG A 232 -22.68 -8.99 -5.23
N LYS A 233 -22.47 -7.81 -4.65
CA LYS A 233 -23.13 -7.38 -3.42
C LYS A 233 -23.90 -6.08 -3.65
N LEU A 234 -25.19 -6.11 -3.38
CA LEU A 234 -26.07 -4.96 -3.49
C LEU A 234 -26.11 -4.20 -2.16
N TRP A 235 -25.85 -2.90 -2.19
CA TRP A 235 -25.80 -2.04 -1.01
C TRP A 235 -27.01 -1.13 -0.88
N PHE A 236 -27.50 -0.61 -2.00
CA PHE A 236 -28.64 0.30 -2.02
C PHE A 236 -29.37 0.23 -3.36
N VAL A 237 -30.71 0.28 -3.31
CA VAL A 237 -31.60 0.41 -4.46
C VAL A 237 -32.63 1.49 -4.12
N PRO A 238 -32.77 2.55 -4.94
CA PRO A 238 -33.75 3.60 -4.70
C PRO A 238 -35.19 3.07 -4.89
N ARG A 239 -36.17 3.74 -4.27
CA ARG A 239 -37.60 3.48 -4.56
C ARG A 239 -37.96 4.15 -5.88
N ASN A 240 -38.76 3.47 -6.71
CA ASN A 240 -39.32 4.03 -7.94
C ASN A 240 -40.35 5.14 -7.59
N SER A 241 -39.93 6.34 -7.18
CA SER A 241 -40.84 7.45 -6.87
C SER A 241 -40.33 8.80 -7.37
N GLY A 242 -41.13 9.44 -8.23
CA GLY A 242 -41.26 10.89 -8.48
C GLY A 242 -39.98 11.72 -8.58
N ARG A 243 -39.46 11.87 -9.81
CA ARG A 243 -38.29 12.70 -10.16
C ARG A 243 -38.41 14.17 -9.73
N LYS A 244 -37.27 14.76 -9.33
CA LYS A 244 -36.83 16.07 -9.91
C LYS A 244 -36.24 15.78 -11.29
N ALA A 245 -36.50 16.62 -12.28
CA ALA A 245 -35.92 16.45 -13.62
C ALA A 245 -34.39 16.46 -13.53
N SER A 246 -33.71 15.46 -14.13
CA SER A 246 -32.24 15.49 -14.26
C SER A 246 -31.85 16.70 -15.10
N ALA A 247 -30.79 17.40 -14.70
CA ALA A 247 -30.32 18.57 -15.42
C ALA A 247 -29.69 18.22 -16.78
N ILE A 248 -29.29 16.96 -16.99
CA ILE A 248 -28.64 16.46 -18.22
C ILE A 248 -29.63 15.74 -19.15
N GLY A 249 -30.87 15.51 -18.69
CA GLY A 249 -31.81 14.60 -19.36
C GLY A 249 -31.48 13.12 -19.11
N ALA A 250 -32.50 12.27 -19.20
CA ALA A 250 -32.39 10.83 -18.86
C ALA A 250 -31.37 10.08 -19.72
N GLU A 251 -31.21 10.48 -20.98
CA GLU A 251 -30.34 9.82 -21.96
C GLU A 251 -28.84 10.01 -21.66
N ASN A 252 -28.49 11.06 -20.90
CA ASN A 252 -27.09 11.43 -20.65
C ASN A 252 -26.57 11.05 -19.25
N GLN A 253 -27.42 10.46 -18.41
CA GLN A 253 -27.05 9.99 -17.07
C GLN A 253 -26.14 8.75 -17.17
N PRO A 254 -24.93 8.77 -16.58
CA PRO A 254 -23.97 7.69 -16.77
C PRO A 254 -24.18 6.50 -15.83
N VAL A 255 -23.58 5.37 -16.18
CA VAL A 255 -23.18 4.35 -15.20
C VAL A 255 -21.78 4.70 -14.73
N VAL A 256 -21.60 4.85 -13.42
CA VAL A 256 -20.31 5.21 -12.83
C VAL A 256 -19.64 3.95 -12.27
N TYR A 257 -18.43 3.67 -12.74
CA TYR A 257 -17.55 2.69 -12.13
C TYR A 257 -16.57 3.40 -11.19
N TRP A 258 -16.78 3.22 -9.89
CA TRP A 258 -15.85 3.67 -8.85
C TRP A 258 -14.72 2.63 -8.68
N MET A 259 -13.63 2.85 -9.42
CA MET A 259 -12.43 2.00 -9.41
C MET A 259 -11.54 2.35 -8.22
N HIS A 260 -11.21 1.35 -7.39
CA HIS A 260 -10.40 1.53 -6.19
C HIS A 260 -9.19 0.59 -6.13
N ASN A 261 -9.40 -0.72 -6.08
CA ASN A 261 -8.33 -1.71 -5.90
C ASN A 261 -8.15 -2.63 -7.12
N THR A 262 -8.96 -2.46 -8.16
CA THR A 262 -8.94 -3.29 -9.37
C THR A 262 -8.37 -2.50 -10.55
N LEU A 263 -7.06 -2.26 -10.51
CA LEU A 263 -6.30 -1.42 -11.44
C LEU A 263 -5.99 -2.12 -12.77
N ARG A 264 -7.01 -2.65 -13.46
CA ARG A 264 -6.84 -3.39 -14.72
C ARG A 264 -8.11 -3.35 -15.58
N VAL A 265 -7.96 -3.52 -16.89
CA VAL A 265 -9.06 -3.45 -17.86
C VAL A 265 -9.27 -4.79 -18.59
N MET A 266 -8.20 -5.52 -18.92
CA MET A 266 -8.29 -6.61 -19.89
C MET A 266 -8.88 -7.89 -19.29
N GLN A 267 -8.48 -8.27 -18.08
CA GLN A 267 -8.86 -9.57 -17.51
C GLN A 267 -9.20 -9.50 -16.01
N GLY A 268 -10.32 -10.11 -15.63
CA GLY A 268 -10.65 -10.33 -14.23
C GLY A 268 -11.14 -9.09 -13.49
N ASN A 269 -11.49 -8.00 -14.18
CA ASN A 269 -12.17 -6.86 -13.58
C ASN A 269 -13.69 -7.02 -13.69
N PHE A 270 -14.30 -7.66 -12.68
CA PHE A 270 -15.74 -7.91 -12.65
C PHE A 270 -16.55 -6.64 -12.31
N GLY A 271 -15.93 -5.65 -11.68
CA GLY A 271 -16.52 -4.32 -11.43
C GLY A 271 -16.73 -3.56 -12.73
N LEU A 272 -15.68 -3.45 -13.54
CA LEU A 272 -15.74 -2.85 -14.86
C LEU A 272 -16.69 -3.62 -15.79
N GLU A 273 -16.65 -4.95 -15.78
CA GLU A 273 -17.55 -5.78 -16.59
C GLU A 273 -19.03 -5.54 -16.24
N ALA A 274 -19.36 -5.47 -14.94
CA ALA A 274 -20.71 -5.15 -14.49
C ALA A 274 -21.13 -3.75 -14.93
N ALA A 275 -20.23 -2.77 -14.86
CA ALA A 275 -20.49 -1.41 -15.33
C ALA A 275 -20.73 -1.35 -16.85
N ILE A 276 -19.95 -2.09 -17.65
CA ILE A 276 -20.16 -2.23 -19.10
C ILE A 276 -21.51 -2.88 -19.41
N LEU A 277 -21.86 -3.95 -18.70
CA LEU A 277 -23.14 -4.65 -18.87
C LEU A 277 -24.33 -3.72 -18.56
N LEU A 278 -24.23 -2.95 -17.47
CA LEU A 278 -25.26 -1.97 -17.10
C LEU A 278 -25.36 -0.82 -18.09
N SER A 279 -24.23 -0.27 -18.53
CA SER A 279 -24.16 0.77 -19.56
C SER A 279 -24.87 0.33 -20.83
N ARG A 280 -24.62 -0.90 -21.31
CA ARG A 280 -25.31 -1.48 -22.48
C ARG A 280 -26.80 -1.66 -22.25
N ARG A 281 -27.22 -2.19 -21.09
CA ARG A 281 -28.63 -2.46 -20.79
C ARG A 281 -29.46 -1.19 -20.65
N LEU A 282 -28.86 -0.11 -20.16
CA LEU A 282 -29.49 1.20 -19.99
C LEU A 282 -29.33 2.12 -21.21
N ALA A 283 -28.55 1.71 -22.22
CA ALA A 283 -28.09 2.59 -23.28
C ALA A 283 -27.48 3.91 -22.74
N ALA A 284 -26.73 3.79 -21.64
CA ALA A 284 -26.18 4.92 -20.88
C ALA A 284 -24.65 5.00 -21.02
N PRO A 285 -24.05 6.21 -20.98
CA PRO A 285 -22.59 6.36 -21.04
C PRO A 285 -21.89 5.75 -19.83
N LEU A 286 -20.70 5.19 -20.03
CA LEU A 286 -19.84 4.68 -18.95
C LEU A 286 -18.87 5.76 -18.52
N VAL A 287 -18.75 6.00 -17.21
CA VAL A 287 -17.76 6.91 -16.61
C VAL A 287 -16.98 6.17 -15.54
N VAL A 288 -15.67 6.39 -15.47
CA VAL A 288 -14.81 5.81 -14.43
C VAL A 288 -14.32 6.91 -13.50
N VAL A 289 -14.42 6.66 -12.20
CA VAL A 289 -13.91 7.55 -11.15
C VAL A 289 -12.92 6.77 -10.29
N SER A 290 -11.75 7.34 -10.04
CA SER A 290 -10.76 6.74 -9.14
C SER A 290 -10.17 7.79 -8.20
N LEU A 291 -10.10 7.45 -6.91
CA LEU A 291 -9.48 8.30 -5.89
C LEU A 291 -7.99 7.95 -5.83
N VAL A 292 -7.14 8.93 -6.13
CA VAL A 292 -5.71 8.76 -6.35
C VAL A 292 -4.91 9.57 -5.32
N PRO A 293 -4.00 8.95 -4.56
CA PRO A 293 -3.15 9.68 -3.62
C PRO A 293 -2.34 10.78 -4.32
N SER A 294 -2.25 11.95 -3.70
CA SER A 294 -1.49 13.12 -4.21
C SER A 294 0.01 12.84 -4.36
N ALA A 295 0.51 11.78 -3.73
CA ALA A 295 1.86 11.25 -3.96
C ALA A 295 2.16 10.95 -5.43
N ILE A 296 1.13 10.75 -6.27
CA ILE A 296 1.28 10.43 -7.69
C ILE A 296 2.09 11.45 -8.48
N ILE A 297 2.21 12.70 -8.04
CA ILE A 297 3.01 13.73 -8.76
C ILE A 297 4.43 13.93 -8.20
N TYR A 298 4.80 13.24 -7.12
CA TYR A 298 6.09 13.44 -6.47
C TYR A 298 7.16 12.42 -6.90
N PRO A 299 8.41 12.83 -7.10
CA PRO A 299 9.49 11.89 -7.41
C PRO A 299 9.54 10.70 -6.44
N VAL A 300 9.95 9.55 -6.96
CA VAL A 300 9.94 8.27 -6.22
C VAL A 300 10.79 8.30 -4.94
N CYS A 301 11.84 9.14 -4.91
CA CYS A 301 12.65 9.35 -3.71
C CYS A 301 11.90 10.04 -2.55
N HIS A 302 10.71 10.57 -2.80
CA HIS A 302 9.81 11.14 -1.79
C HIS A 302 8.63 10.22 -1.44
N SER A 303 8.55 9.04 -2.04
CA SER A 303 7.49 8.07 -1.76
C SER A 303 7.63 7.51 -0.35
N ALA A 304 6.55 7.57 0.43
CA ALA A 304 6.51 7.01 1.77
C ALA A 304 6.20 5.50 1.77
N THR A 305 5.67 4.96 0.67
CA THR A 305 5.43 3.53 0.49
C THR A 305 5.74 3.09 -0.92
N ALA A 306 5.90 1.79 -1.11
CA ALA A 306 5.98 1.13 -2.39
C ALA A 306 4.82 1.50 -3.33
N SER A 307 3.59 1.54 -2.81
CA SER A 307 2.44 1.96 -3.62
C SER A 307 2.59 3.39 -4.14
N ASP A 308 3.08 4.31 -3.31
CA ASP A 308 3.30 5.70 -3.73
C ASP A 308 4.41 5.79 -4.80
N ALA A 309 5.40 4.90 -4.74
CA ALA A 309 6.48 4.82 -5.73
C ALA A 309 6.01 4.25 -7.09
N TYR A 310 5.27 3.14 -7.08
CA TYR A 310 5.04 2.34 -8.28
C TYR A 310 3.63 2.49 -8.91
N ALA A 311 2.62 2.95 -8.16
CA ALA A 311 1.24 3.05 -8.67
C ALA A 311 1.08 3.98 -9.88
N ARG A 312 1.99 4.95 -10.02
CA ARG A 312 2.00 5.91 -11.12
C ARG A 312 1.97 5.24 -12.50
N PHE A 313 2.79 4.21 -12.70
CA PHE A 313 2.88 3.53 -14.00
C PHE A 313 1.58 2.83 -14.37
N SER A 314 0.97 2.10 -13.42
CA SER A 314 -0.30 1.43 -13.65
C SER A 314 -1.45 2.41 -13.90
N LEU A 315 -1.50 3.53 -13.18
CA LEU A 315 -2.58 4.51 -13.34
C LEU A 315 -2.48 5.26 -14.68
N VAL A 316 -1.27 5.53 -15.16
CA VAL A 316 -1.06 6.13 -16.49
C VAL A 316 -1.45 5.16 -17.61
N GLU A 317 -1.10 3.88 -17.50
CA GLU A 317 -1.53 2.84 -18.46
C GLU A 317 -3.06 2.74 -18.51
N LEU A 318 -3.72 2.70 -17.35
CA LEU A 318 -5.19 2.70 -17.26
C LEU A 318 -5.82 3.94 -17.90
N TYR A 319 -5.32 5.13 -17.54
CA TYR A 319 -5.81 6.39 -18.11
C TYR A 319 -5.70 6.37 -19.64
N GLN A 320 -4.58 5.89 -20.18
CA GLN A 320 -4.40 5.73 -21.62
C GLN A 320 -5.42 4.73 -22.20
N GLN A 321 -5.59 3.55 -21.60
CA GLN A 321 -6.54 2.54 -22.10
C GLN A 321 -7.99 3.08 -22.17
N PHE A 322 -8.46 3.78 -21.14
CA PHE A 322 -9.79 4.41 -21.15
C PHE A 322 -9.88 5.55 -22.17
N SER A 323 -8.84 6.41 -22.24
CA SER A 323 -8.77 7.51 -23.20
C SER A 323 -8.84 7.02 -24.65
N HIS A 324 -8.13 5.93 -25.00
CA HIS A 324 -8.18 5.33 -26.34
C HIS A 324 -9.56 4.73 -26.67
N ALA A 325 -10.32 4.29 -25.68
CA ALA A 325 -11.70 3.80 -25.88
C ALA A 325 -12.73 4.93 -25.95
N GLY A 326 -12.34 6.17 -25.61
CA GLY A 326 -13.26 7.31 -25.48
C GLY A 326 -14.08 7.28 -24.18
N VAL A 327 -13.69 6.48 -23.19
CA VAL A 327 -14.36 6.39 -21.88
C VAL A 327 -13.75 7.40 -20.92
N PRO A 328 -14.53 8.31 -20.31
CA PRO A 328 -14.03 9.27 -19.33
C PRO A 328 -13.45 8.59 -18.10
N PHE A 329 -12.22 8.97 -17.73
CA PHE A 329 -11.53 8.53 -16.52
C PHE A 329 -11.17 9.74 -15.65
N TYR A 330 -11.94 9.95 -14.58
CA TYR A 330 -11.70 11.01 -13.61
C TYR A 330 -10.83 10.49 -12.47
N GLY A 331 -9.53 10.79 -12.53
CA GLY A 331 -8.64 10.63 -11.39
C GLY A 331 -8.77 11.82 -10.46
N ILE A 332 -9.09 11.59 -9.21
CA ILE A 332 -9.37 12.64 -8.24
C ILE A 332 -8.39 12.54 -7.10
N THR A 333 -7.74 13.65 -6.76
CA THR A 333 -6.71 13.70 -5.72
C THR A 333 -6.98 14.82 -4.71
N ALA A 334 -6.28 14.77 -3.57
CA ALA A 334 -6.35 15.84 -2.58
C ALA A 334 -5.62 17.08 -3.07
N LYS A 335 -6.22 18.25 -2.84
CA LYS A 335 -5.56 19.52 -3.05
C LYS A 335 -4.60 19.79 -1.89
N GLU A 336 -3.31 19.80 -2.15
CA GLU A 336 -2.28 20.10 -1.15
C GLU A 336 -2.24 21.62 -0.88
N ASP A 337 -3.10 22.09 0.02
CA ASP A 337 -3.10 23.48 0.49
C ASP A 337 -1.90 23.69 1.42
N GLY A 338 -0.92 24.50 1.01
CA GLY A 338 0.31 24.72 1.77
C GLY A 338 0.03 25.30 3.17
N MET A 339 0.26 24.51 4.22
CA MET A 339 0.28 24.88 5.65
C MET A 339 -0.50 26.16 6.02
N ALA A 340 -1.77 26.24 5.65
CA ALA A 340 -2.65 27.34 6.02
C ALA A 340 -4.11 26.88 6.02
N ALA A 341 -4.41 25.94 6.90
CA ALA A 341 -5.74 25.86 7.49
C ALA A 341 -5.57 25.63 8.98
N SER A 342 -5.48 26.75 9.70
CA SER A 342 -5.89 26.80 11.10
C SER A 342 -7.22 26.05 11.23
N SER A 343 -7.26 25.06 12.09
CA SER A 343 -8.48 24.48 12.64
C SER A 343 -9.26 25.57 13.39
N LYS A 344 -9.93 26.45 12.66
CA LYS A 344 -11.12 27.13 13.17
C LYS A 344 -12.28 26.17 12.95
N GLU A 345 -12.37 25.18 13.84
CA GLU A 345 -13.63 24.53 14.15
C GLU A 345 -14.55 25.59 14.75
N GLN A 346 -15.20 26.37 13.90
CA GLN A 346 -16.36 27.15 14.26
C GLN A 346 -17.60 26.41 13.79
N GLN A 347 -18.30 25.90 14.78
CA GLN A 347 -19.62 25.30 14.76
C GLN A 347 -20.58 26.04 13.82
N TYR A 348 -21.23 25.28 12.94
CA TYR A 348 -22.66 25.43 12.66
C TYR A 348 -23.27 24.03 12.54
N PHE A 349 -24.36 23.80 13.27
CA PHE A 349 -25.13 22.56 13.40
C PHE A 349 -25.91 22.17 12.12
N THR A 350 -25.30 22.30 10.94
CA THR A 350 -25.89 21.79 9.69
C THR A 350 -25.19 20.49 9.33
N LEU A 351 -25.92 19.37 9.37
CA LEU A 351 -25.42 18.06 8.95
C LEU A 351 -24.89 18.16 7.51
N LYS A 352 -23.56 18.09 7.35
CA LYS A 352 -22.93 18.06 6.02
C LYS A 352 -23.26 16.72 5.33
N PRO A 353 -23.49 16.71 4.01
CA PRO A 353 -23.70 15.47 3.28
C PRO A 353 -22.49 14.55 3.40
N ASN A 354 -22.68 13.25 3.12
CA ASN A 354 -21.54 12.35 2.98
C ASN A 354 -20.67 12.79 1.79
N PRO A 355 -19.35 12.97 1.95
CA PRO A 355 -18.52 13.55 0.90
C PRO A 355 -18.36 12.63 -0.33
N LEU A 356 -18.40 11.31 -0.17
CA LEU A 356 -18.43 10.36 -1.29
C LEU A 356 -19.76 10.43 -2.04
N TYR A 357 -20.87 10.63 -1.32
CA TYR A 357 -22.16 10.90 -1.94
C TYR A 357 -22.10 12.17 -2.77
N GLU A 358 -21.62 13.30 -2.22
CA GLU A 358 -21.52 14.56 -2.98
C GLU A 358 -20.71 14.40 -4.27
N LEU A 359 -19.57 13.68 -4.18
CA LEU A 359 -18.70 13.44 -5.32
C LEU A 359 -19.37 12.61 -6.42
N LEU A 360 -19.99 11.49 -6.05
CA LEU A 360 -20.60 10.56 -7.00
C LEU A 360 -21.93 11.10 -7.55
N ASP A 361 -22.71 11.79 -6.72
CA ASP A 361 -23.99 12.40 -7.09
C ASP A 361 -23.82 13.56 -8.09
N ALA A 362 -22.67 14.25 -8.07
CA ALA A 362 -22.31 15.29 -9.04
C ALA A 362 -22.37 14.82 -10.51
N LEU A 363 -22.19 13.52 -10.74
CA LEU A 363 -22.26 12.89 -12.06
C LEU A 363 -23.69 12.50 -12.47
N GLU A 364 -24.67 12.64 -11.56
CA GLU A 364 -26.06 12.20 -11.72
C GLU A 364 -26.20 10.77 -12.28
N PRO A 365 -25.56 9.75 -11.66
CA PRO A 365 -25.52 8.41 -12.23
C PRO A 365 -26.89 7.71 -12.21
N HIS A 366 -27.05 6.69 -13.05
CA HIS A 366 -28.10 5.68 -12.90
C HIS A 366 -27.75 4.64 -11.82
N ALA A 367 -26.49 4.22 -11.81
CA ALA A 367 -25.94 3.27 -10.86
C ALA A 367 -24.45 3.53 -10.66
N VAL A 368 -23.98 3.28 -9.44
CA VAL A 368 -22.58 3.26 -9.07
C VAL A 368 -22.17 1.82 -8.80
N VAL A 369 -21.20 1.34 -9.57
CA VAL A 369 -20.53 0.05 -9.36
C VAL A 369 -19.19 0.33 -8.70
N ALA A 370 -18.96 -0.23 -7.51
CA ALA A 370 -17.69 -0.13 -6.81
C ALA A 370 -16.93 -1.47 -6.83
N ASP A 371 -15.63 -1.43 -6.56
CA ASP A 371 -14.90 -2.64 -6.19
C ASP A 371 -15.31 -3.13 -4.78
N ALA A 372 -15.19 -4.43 -4.52
CA ALA A 372 -15.31 -4.95 -3.16
C ALA A 372 -14.13 -4.50 -2.28
N MET A 373 -14.45 -3.91 -1.13
CA MET A 373 -13.48 -3.32 -0.20
C MET A 373 -13.16 -4.28 0.96
N PHE A 374 -11.87 -4.61 1.12
CA PHE A 374 -11.37 -5.53 2.15
C PHE A 374 -10.59 -4.83 3.27
N THR A 375 -10.07 -3.62 3.04
CA THR A 375 -9.43 -2.81 4.09
C THR A 375 -10.50 -2.18 4.99
N SER A 376 -10.20 -2.03 6.29
CA SER A 376 -11.16 -1.44 7.25
C SER A 376 -11.58 -0.02 6.82
N PRO A 377 -10.66 0.91 6.48
CA PRO A 377 -11.02 2.27 6.06
C PRO A 377 -11.97 2.30 4.85
N SER A 378 -11.62 1.59 3.77
CA SER A 378 -12.42 1.62 2.54
C SER A 378 -13.78 0.93 2.70
N ARG A 379 -13.84 -0.12 3.52
CA ARG A 379 -15.10 -0.81 3.84
C ARG A 379 -16.00 0.07 4.71
N ASN A 380 -15.45 0.74 5.71
CA ASN A 380 -16.18 1.64 6.59
C ASN A 380 -16.81 2.78 5.79
N ASP A 381 -16.08 3.34 4.83
CA ASP A 381 -16.59 4.37 3.93
C ASP A 381 -17.73 3.85 3.04
N LEU A 382 -17.61 2.65 2.48
CA LEU A 382 -18.70 2.03 1.69
C LEU A 382 -19.95 1.77 2.55
N MET A 383 -19.77 1.32 3.80
CA MET A 383 -20.86 1.12 4.77
C MET A 383 -21.54 2.45 5.15
N ARG A 384 -20.75 3.50 5.42
CA ARG A 384 -21.25 4.85 5.74
C ARG A 384 -22.02 5.44 4.56
N LEU A 385 -21.51 5.30 3.34
CA LEU A 385 -22.19 5.73 2.11
C LEU A 385 -23.52 4.98 1.94
N ALA A 386 -23.52 3.66 2.04
CA ALA A 386 -24.75 2.86 1.94
C ALA A 386 -25.78 3.25 3.01
N ARG A 387 -25.32 3.50 4.25
CA ARG A 387 -26.19 3.96 5.34
C ARG A 387 -26.75 5.36 5.09
N TYR A 388 -25.93 6.27 4.57
CA TYR A 388 -26.35 7.62 4.19
C TYR A 388 -27.44 7.57 3.11
N LEU A 389 -27.25 6.74 2.07
CA LEU A 389 -28.24 6.53 1.00
C LEU A 389 -29.57 5.99 1.55
N GLU A 390 -29.51 5.03 2.49
CA GLU A 390 -30.71 4.45 3.11
C GLU A 390 -31.47 5.47 3.96
N LEU A 391 -30.77 6.30 4.73
CA LEU A 391 -31.38 7.38 5.51
C LEU A 391 -32.00 8.47 4.62
N ASN A 392 -31.44 8.72 3.44
CA ASN A 392 -31.88 9.73 2.48
C ASN A 392 -32.56 9.11 1.25
N ARG A 393 -33.21 7.95 1.41
CA ARG A 393 -33.77 7.16 0.30
C ARG A 393 -34.74 7.92 -0.60
N SER A 394 -35.45 8.92 -0.07
CA SER A 394 -36.37 9.77 -0.85
C SER A 394 -35.67 10.76 -1.77
N SER A 395 -34.41 11.09 -1.49
CA SER A 395 -33.62 12.08 -2.23
C SER A 395 -32.56 11.44 -3.12
N CYS A 396 -32.16 10.20 -2.85
CA CYS A 396 -31.15 9.47 -3.62
C CYS A 396 -31.77 8.77 -4.83
N SER A 397 -31.17 8.96 -6.01
CA SER A 397 -31.73 8.51 -7.29
C SER A 397 -31.01 7.35 -7.97
N TRP A 398 -29.95 6.82 -7.36
CA TRP A 398 -29.07 5.85 -8.02
C TRP A 398 -28.80 4.63 -7.14
N SER A 399 -28.58 3.49 -7.78
CA SER A 399 -28.27 2.24 -7.09
C SER A 399 -26.78 2.14 -6.74
N LEU A 400 -26.45 1.53 -5.60
CA LEU A 400 -25.06 1.22 -5.21
C LEU A 400 -24.86 -0.29 -5.13
N LEU A 401 -23.87 -0.81 -5.84
CA LEU A 401 -23.41 -2.19 -5.75
C LEU A 401 -21.89 -2.26 -5.73
N SER A 402 -21.35 -3.39 -5.23
CA SER A 402 -19.94 -3.70 -5.33
C SER A 402 -19.70 -5.07 -5.96
N MET A 403 -18.59 -5.22 -6.68
CA MET A 403 -18.20 -6.47 -7.32
C MET A 403 -16.88 -6.99 -6.75
N ASP A 404 -16.83 -8.28 -6.40
CA ASP A 404 -15.59 -8.91 -5.98
C ASP A 404 -14.70 -9.28 -7.16
N SER A 405 -13.76 -8.39 -7.45
CA SER A 405 -12.68 -8.61 -8.41
C SER A 405 -11.34 -9.01 -7.76
N THR A 406 -11.29 -9.15 -6.43
CA THR A 406 -10.03 -9.35 -5.70
C THR A 406 -9.81 -10.81 -5.36
N THR A 407 -10.86 -11.53 -4.94
CA THR A 407 -10.75 -12.94 -4.58
C THR A 407 -10.70 -13.82 -5.82
N CYS A 408 -9.89 -14.89 -5.75
CA CYS A 408 -9.90 -15.92 -6.79
C CYS A 408 -11.28 -16.61 -6.83
N CYS A 409 -11.78 -17.00 -5.67
CA CYS A 409 -13.11 -17.57 -5.48
C CYS A 409 -13.82 -16.80 -4.34
N PRO A 410 -15.02 -16.22 -4.55
CA PRO A 410 -15.75 -15.50 -3.52
C PRO A 410 -16.44 -16.48 -2.55
N ALA A 411 -15.70 -17.47 -2.01
CA ALA A 411 -16.24 -18.54 -1.16
C ALA A 411 -16.98 -17.98 0.07
N TYR A 412 -16.55 -16.84 0.60
CA TYR A 412 -17.22 -16.14 1.70
C TYR A 412 -18.62 -15.62 1.33
N GLN A 413 -18.91 -15.41 0.04
CA GLN A 413 -20.25 -15.07 -0.46
C GLN A 413 -21.06 -16.31 -0.85
N LEU A 414 -20.42 -17.45 -1.10
CA LEU A 414 -21.09 -18.64 -1.65
C LEU A 414 -21.39 -19.71 -0.60
N SER A 415 -20.53 -19.84 0.42
CA SER A 415 -20.74 -20.78 1.52
C SER A 415 -21.63 -20.15 2.58
N MET A 416 -22.79 -20.77 2.83
CA MET A 416 -23.66 -20.40 3.95
C MET A 416 -22.94 -20.48 5.31
N LYS A 417 -22.00 -21.41 5.48
CA LYS A 417 -21.22 -21.54 6.72
C LYS A 417 -20.29 -20.35 6.91
N LEU A 418 -19.60 -19.94 5.84
CA LEU A 418 -18.72 -18.77 5.90
C LEU A 418 -19.53 -17.47 6.04
N GLN A 419 -20.67 -17.35 5.39
CA GLN A 419 -21.58 -16.23 5.62
C GLN A 419 -22.04 -16.16 7.08
N GLY A 420 -22.46 -17.29 7.66
CA GLY A 420 -22.84 -17.38 9.07
C GLY A 420 -21.72 -16.96 10.03
N SER A 421 -20.46 -17.27 9.70
CA SER A 421 -19.30 -16.82 10.49
C SER A 421 -19.05 -15.29 10.43
N LEU A 422 -19.60 -14.60 9.43
CA LEU A 422 -19.52 -13.15 9.28
C LEU A 422 -20.67 -12.43 10.02
N GLU A 423 -21.61 -13.17 10.62
CA GLU A 423 -22.64 -12.60 11.49
C GLU A 423 -22.04 -12.11 12.82
N ARG A 424 -22.69 -11.13 13.44
CA ARG A 424 -22.17 -10.49 14.66
C ARG A 424 -22.04 -11.49 15.79
N GLY A 425 -20.85 -11.59 16.36
CA GLY A 425 -20.55 -12.44 17.52
C GLY A 425 -20.19 -13.87 17.16
N ALA A 426 -20.21 -14.23 15.88
CA ALA A 426 -19.75 -15.53 15.41
C ALA A 426 -18.22 -15.57 15.36
N ALA A 427 -17.64 -16.72 15.72
CA ALA A 427 -16.21 -16.96 15.53
C ALA A 427 -15.87 -17.10 14.04
N PHE A 428 -14.66 -16.72 13.65
CA PHE A 428 -14.16 -16.94 12.31
C PHE A 428 -13.93 -18.44 12.04
N ALA A 429 -14.01 -18.85 10.78
CA ALA A 429 -13.72 -20.21 10.35
C ALA A 429 -12.21 -20.49 10.39
N SER A 430 -11.83 -21.66 10.90
CA SER A 430 -10.42 -22.11 10.87
C SER A 430 -9.91 -22.26 9.43
N GLU A 431 -8.59 -22.31 9.26
CA GLU A 431 -7.99 -22.49 7.93
C GLU A 431 -8.46 -23.81 7.27
N GLU A 432 -8.63 -24.87 8.06
CA GLU A 432 -9.11 -26.17 7.59
C GLU A 432 -10.59 -26.09 7.19
N GLN A 433 -11.43 -25.45 8.00
CA GLN A 433 -12.85 -25.27 7.71
C GLN A 433 -13.04 -24.42 6.46
N PHE A 434 -12.34 -23.29 6.36
CA PHE A 434 -12.35 -22.46 5.17
C PHE A 434 -11.84 -23.23 3.96
N GLY A 435 -10.74 -23.98 4.08
CA GLY A 435 -10.17 -24.77 3.01
C GLY A 435 -11.12 -25.84 2.48
N ALA A 436 -11.86 -26.51 3.36
CA ALA A 436 -12.86 -27.51 2.99
C ALA A 436 -14.03 -26.89 2.20
N ASP A 437 -14.55 -25.75 2.66
CA ASP A 437 -15.61 -25.03 1.95
C ASP A 437 -15.09 -24.45 0.62
N TYR A 438 -13.90 -23.84 0.62
CA TYR A 438 -13.25 -23.26 -0.56
C TYR A 438 -13.09 -24.28 -1.68
N ALA A 439 -12.69 -25.52 -1.35
CA ALA A 439 -12.51 -26.59 -2.32
C ALA A 439 -13.77 -26.83 -3.16
N ASN A 440 -14.96 -26.76 -2.56
CA ASN A 440 -16.26 -26.96 -3.23
C ASN A 440 -16.56 -25.87 -4.29
N PHE A 441 -16.05 -24.66 -4.09
CA PHE A 441 -16.32 -23.51 -4.97
C PHE A 441 -15.16 -23.14 -5.89
N SER A 442 -13.95 -23.64 -5.59
CA SER A 442 -12.75 -23.40 -6.39
C SER A 442 -12.75 -24.10 -7.76
N GLN A 443 -13.61 -25.12 -7.92
CA GLN A 443 -13.77 -25.82 -9.20
C GLN A 443 -14.61 -24.97 -10.18
N PRO A 444 -14.28 -24.98 -11.48
CA PRO A 444 -15.07 -24.28 -12.49
C PRO A 444 -16.51 -24.83 -12.52
N ARG A 445 -17.47 -24.03 -12.03
CA ARG A 445 -18.91 -24.36 -12.07
C ARG A 445 -19.57 -23.97 -13.39
N TYR A 446 -18.96 -23.01 -14.08
CA TYR A 446 -19.43 -22.49 -15.36
C TYR A 446 -18.29 -22.47 -16.37
N GLY A 447 -18.64 -22.28 -17.64
CA GLY A 447 -17.66 -22.06 -18.70
C GLY A 447 -16.80 -20.82 -18.46
N THR A 448 -15.68 -20.74 -19.21
CA THR A 448 -14.76 -19.62 -19.17
C THR A 448 -15.51 -18.30 -19.42
N TYR A 449 -15.46 -17.39 -18.45
CA TYR A 449 -16.01 -16.05 -18.65
C TYR A 449 -15.14 -15.26 -19.62
N VAL A 450 -15.78 -14.65 -20.62
CA VAL A 450 -15.14 -13.80 -21.63
C VAL A 450 -15.46 -12.36 -21.26
N PHE A 451 -14.42 -11.59 -20.91
CA PHE A 451 -14.55 -10.18 -20.57
C PHE A 451 -14.81 -9.35 -21.82
N SER A 452 -15.72 -8.39 -21.69
CA SER A 452 -16.05 -7.44 -22.74
C SER A 452 -14.90 -6.46 -22.97
N PRO A 453 -14.56 -6.11 -24.23
CA PRO A 453 -13.70 -4.97 -24.47
C PRO A 453 -14.40 -3.67 -24.02
N LEU A 454 -13.60 -2.63 -23.75
CA LEU A 454 -14.14 -1.30 -23.48
C LEU A 454 -15.07 -0.84 -24.62
N PRO A 455 -16.19 -0.16 -24.29
CA PRO A 455 -17.07 0.41 -25.30
C PRO A 455 -16.32 1.46 -26.10
N ARG A 456 -16.48 1.45 -27.43
CA ARG A 456 -15.93 2.51 -28.30
C ARG A 456 -16.96 3.62 -28.38
N VAL A 457 -16.61 4.79 -27.86
CA VAL A 457 -17.49 5.95 -27.76
C VAL A 457 -17.19 6.93 -28.90
N GLY A 458 -18.22 7.53 -29.51
CA GLY A 458 -18.10 8.46 -30.65
C GLY A 458 -17.83 9.91 -30.25
N ALA A 459 -17.55 10.78 -31.23
CA ALA A 459 -17.15 12.18 -31.00
C ALA A 459 -18.22 13.08 -30.35
N GLN A 460 -19.50 12.68 -30.34
CA GLN A 460 -20.60 13.44 -29.72
C GLN A 460 -20.49 13.54 -28.18
N ASP A 461 -19.70 12.68 -27.54
CA ASP A 461 -19.57 12.63 -26.08
C ASP A 461 -18.58 13.63 -25.47
N LEU A 462 -17.73 14.30 -26.28
CA LEU A 462 -16.73 15.26 -25.78
C LEU A 462 -17.36 16.47 -25.07
N ALA A 463 -18.42 17.03 -25.64
CA ALA A 463 -19.14 18.17 -25.05
C ALA A 463 -19.88 17.77 -23.76
N LEU A 464 -20.45 16.56 -23.71
CA LEU A 464 -21.07 16.01 -22.51
C LEU A 464 -20.05 15.78 -21.39
N ASN A 465 -18.83 15.35 -21.74
CA ASN A 465 -17.74 15.15 -20.79
C ASN A 465 -17.23 16.47 -20.21
N GLN A 466 -17.17 17.53 -21.02
CA GLN A 466 -16.83 18.87 -20.55
C GLN A 466 -17.86 19.37 -19.54
N GLY A 467 -19.15 19.25 -19.83
CA GLY A 467 -20.23 19.62 -18.90
C GLY A 467 -20.30 18.75 -17.62
N ARG A 468 -19.74 17.53 -17.63
CA ARG A 468 -19.55 16.71 -16.41
C ARG A 468 -18.38 17.23 -15.58
N SER A 469 -17.25 17.55 -16.21
CA SER A 469 -16.07 18.10 -15.54
C SER A 469 -16.36 19.45 -14.87
N GLU A 470 -17.11 20.33 -15.54
CA GLU A 470 -17.53 21.63 -14.98
C GLU A 470 -18.36 21.48 -13.69
N ARG A 471 -19.28 20.52 -13.64
CA ARG A 471 -20.08 20.25 -12.44
C ARG A 471 -19.25 19.63 -11.33
N LEU A 472 -18.41 18.66 -11.67
CA LEU A 472 -17.44 18.06 -10.75
C LEU A 472 -16.57 19.14 -10.10
N SER A 473 -16.06 20.12 -10.86
CA SER A 473 -15.17 21.18 -10.38
C SER A 473 -15.72 21.90 -9.13
N SER A 474 -17.01 22.25 -9.12
CA SER A 474 -17.65 22.90 -7.97
C SER A 474 -17.67 22.03 -6.71
N VAL A 475 -17.83 20.71 -6.88
CA VAL A 475 -17.87 19.73 -5.80
C VAL A 475 -16.46 19.44 -5.31
N LEU A 476 -15.51 19.27 -6.23
CA LEU A 476 -14.10 19.08 -5.93
C LEU A 476 -13.57 20.24 -5.07
N GLN A 477 -13.85 21.48 -5.47
CA GLN A 477 -13.44 22.66 -4.70
C GLN A 477 -14.01 22.67 -3.27
N ARG A 478 -15.29 22.32 -3.10
CA ARG A 478 -15.92 22.25 -1.76
C ARG A 478 -15.33 21.15 -0.87
N LEU A 479 -14.86 20.06 -1.49
CA LEU A 479 -14.27 18.91 -0.80
C LEU A 479 -12.74 19.00 -0.65
N HIS A 480 -12.11 20.11 -1.05
CA HIS A 480 -10.65 20.27 -1.11
C HIS A 480 -9.96 19.17 -1.95
N LEU A 481 -10.59 18.83 -3.08
CA LEU A 481 -10.10 17.88 -4.07
C LEU A 481 -9.82 18.60 -5.40
N GLU A 482 -9.08 17.93 -6.27
CA GLU A 482 -8.83 18.35 -7.65
C GLU A 482 -8.69 17.15 -8.59
N GLU A 483 -8.82 17.40 -9.90
CA GLU A 483 -8.60 16.38 -10.92
C GLU A 483 -7.09 16.21 -11.18
N VAL A 484 -6.66 14.96 -11.35
CA VAL A 484 -5.26 14.62 -11.61
C VAL A 484 -4.83 15.13 -12.99
N ASN A 485 -3.75 15.91 -13.02
CA ASN A 485 -3.12 16.30 -14.29
C ASN A 485 -2.28 15.14 -14.85
N TRP A 486 -2.90 14.32 -15.70
CA TRP A 486 -2.25 13.16 -16.32
C TRP A 486 -1.04 13.50 -17.20
N HIS A 487 -0.93 14.72 -17.72
CA HIS A 487 0.25 15.13 -18.46
C HIS A 487 1.47 15.29 -17.56
N ALA A 488 1.28 15.88 -16.37
CA ALA A 488 2.34 15.99 -15.37
C ALA A 488 2.77 14.59 -14.87
N VAL A 489 1.80 13.72 -14.58
CA VAL A 489 2.07 12.35 -14.14
C VAL A 489 2.86 11.56 -15.20
N LYS A 490 2.52 11.73 -16.48
CA LYS A 490 3.27 11.13 -17.60
C LYS A 490 4.70 11.68 -17.70
N ALA A 491 4.88 12.99 -17.57
CA ALA A 491 6.20 13.61 -17.59
C ALA A 491 7.10 13.11 -16.44
N GLU A 492 6.54 12.90 -15.25
CA GLU A 492 7.25 12.30 -14.13
C GLU A 492 7.63 10.84 -14.38
N ASN A 493 6.76 10.04 -15.00
CA ASN A 493 7.11 8.67 -15.43
C ASN A 493 8.30 8.65 -16.40
N SER A 494 8.40 9.62 -17.29
CA SER A 494 9.50 9.72 -18.26
C SER A 494 10.84 10.12 -17.63
N GLN A 495 10.82 10.76 -16.47
CA GLN A 495 12.03 11.12 -15.72
C GLN A 495 12.50 10.03 -14.75
N SER A 496 11.61 9.11 -14.38
CA SER A 496 11.98 7.96 -13.55
C SER A 496 13.08 7.14 -14.20
N SER A 497 13.97 6.57 -13.38
CA SER A 497 15.05 5.69 -13.84
C SER A 497 14.50 4.56 -14.72
N SER A 498 15.19 4.28 -15.84
CA SER A 498 14.87 3.16 -16.73
C SER A 498 14.99 1.79 -16.05
N GLN A 499 15.74 1.71 -14.95
CA GLN A 499 15.89 0.50 -14.14
C GLN A 499 14.70 0.27 -13.18
N MET A 500 13.78 1.23 -13.07
CA MET A 500 12.64 1.12 -12.17
C MET A 500 11.65 0.08 -12.69
N ARG A 501 11.36 -0.92 -11.85
CA ARG A 501 10.37 -1.97 -12.16
C ARG A 501 8.98 -1.37 -12.30
N ARG A 502 8.26 -1.78 -13.34
CA ARG A 502 6.87 -1.38 -13.60
C ARG A 502 5.92 -2.49 -13.15
N PHE A 503 4.80 -2.10 -12.57
CA PHE A 503 3.78 -3.04 -12.07
C PHE A 503 2.43 -2.84 -12.76
N SER A 504 2.46 -2.60 -14.08
CA SER A 504 1.28 -2.37 -14.92
C SER A 504 0.55 -3.68 -15.28
N GLU A 505 -0.66 -3.61 -15.84
CA GLU A 505 -1.37 -4.80 -16.31
C GLU A 505 -0.60 -5.48 -17.44
N GLY A 506 -0.06 -4.72 -18.40
CA GLY A 506 0.75 -5.24 -19.49
C GLY A 506 1.98 -6.02 -18.99
N GLU A 507 2.72 -5.45 -18.04
CA GLU A 507 3.89 -6.08 -17.42
C GLU A 507 3.52 -7.37 -16.66
N GLY A 508 2.41 -7.36 -15.92
CA GLY A 508 1.92 -8.54 -15.21
C GLY A 508 1.56 -9.69 -16.16
N LEU A 509 0.89 -9.38 -17.27
CA LEU A 509 0.54 -10.35 -18.31
C LEU A 509 1.78 -10.87 -19.05
N GLN A 510 2.74 -10.00 -19.37
CA GLN A 510 4.00 -10.39 -20.00
C GLN A 510 4.80 -11.31 -19.08
N LYS A 511 4.91 -10.97 -17.79
CA LYS A 511 5.60 -11.80 -16.79
C LYS A 511 4.94 -13.17 -16.64
N LEU A 512 3.61 -13.24 -16.63
CA LEU A 512 2.89 -14.50 -16.65
C LEU A 512 3.20 -15.31 -17.91
N SER A 513 3.22 -14.68 -19.09
CA SER A 513 3.55 -15.35 -20.34
C SER A 513 4.99 -15.90 -20.32
N GLN A 514 5.95 -15.12 -19.81
CA GLN A 514 7.34 -15.54 -19.64
C GLN A 514 7.43 -16.77 -18.73
N LEU A 515 6.76 -16.77 -17.57
CA LEU A 515 6.72 -17.91 -16.65
C LEU A 515 6.14 -19.18 -17.29
N LEU A 516 5.13 -19.05 -18.15
CA LEU A 516 4.52 -20.19 -18.85
C LEU A 516 5.39 -20.71 -19.99
N SER A 517 6.16 -19.83 -20.64
CA SER A 517 7.10 -20.18 -21.72
C SER A 517 8.44 -20.70 -21.21
N GLY A 518 8.85 -20.30 -20.01
CA GLY A 518 10.16 -20.60 -19.43
C GLY A 518 10.36 -22.09 -19.12
N SER A 519 11.57 -22.58 -19.38
CA SER A 519 12.02 -23.93 -19.06
C SER A 519 13.05 -23.92 -17.93
N ASP A 520 12.75 -23.20 -16.84
CA ASP A 520 13.65 -23.17 -15.69
C ASP A 520 13.79 -24.58 -15.07
N SER A 521 15.02 -25.07 -15.03
CA SER A 521 15.33 -26.42 -14.55
C SER A 521 15.49 -26.50 -13.03
N GLN A 522 15.45 -25.34 -12.36
CA GLN A 522 15.61 -25.16 -10.92
C GLN A 522 14.35 -25.57 -10.14
N PRO A 523 14.48 -26.04 -8.90
CA PRO A 523 13.33 -26.27 -8.02
C PRO A 523 12.51 -24.98 -7.83
N ALA A 524 11.19 -25.07 -8.00
CA ALA A 524 10.28 -23.92 -7.95
C ALA A 524 10.48 -23.03 -6.71
N ILE A 525 10.76 -23.64 -5.55
CA ILE A 525 10.97 -22.93 -4.29
C ILE A 525 12.24 -22.06 -4.29
N GLN A 526 13.33 -22.54 -4.91
CA GLN A 526 14.58 -21.79 -4.99
C GLN A 526 14.44 -20.61 -5.96
N THR A 527 13.72 -20.82 -7.06
CA THR A 527 13.39 -19.73 -8.00
C THR A 527 12.55 -18.65 -7.30
N GLU A 528 11.57 -19.04 -6.47
CA GLU A 528 10.75 -18.10 -5.71
C GLU A 528 11.53 -17.32 -4.64
N LEU A 529 12.46 -17.97 -3.95
CA LEU A 529 13.34 -17.32 -2.96
C LEU A 529 14.35 -16.35 -3.58
N ARG A 530 14.58 -16.45 -4.89
CA ARG A 530 15.36 -15.50 -5.69
C ARG A 530 14.51 -14.41 -6.36
N GLY A 531 13.21 -14.34 -6.05
CA GLY A 531 12.28 -13.33 -6.57
C GLY A 531 11.63 -13.69 -7.91
N GLY A 532 11.83 -14.92 -8.39
CA GLY A 532 11.19 -15.48 -9.58
C GLY A 532 10.00 -16.37 -9.24
N GLY A 533 9.68 -17.31 -10.14
CA GLY A 533 8.59 -18.27 -9.95
C GLY A 533 7.21 -17.61 -9.87
N VAL A 534 6.20 -18.40 -9.49
CA VAL A 534 4.80 -17.95 -9.58
C VAL A 534 4.44 -16.90 -8.52
N LEU A 535 5.12 -16.90 -7.37
CA LEU A 535 4.91 -15.91 -6.31
C LEU A 535 5.43 -14.53 -6.67
N SER A 536 6.30 -14.40 -7.67
CA SER A 536 6.74 -13.11 -8.20
C SER A 536 5.62 -12.31 -8.89
N LEU A 537 4.43 -12.91 -9.07
CA LEU A 537 3.20 -12.27 -9.52
C LEU A 537 2.39 -11.65 -8.37
N LEU A 538 2.71 -11.96 -7.10
CA LEU A 538 1.96 -11.52 -5.94
C LEU A 538 1.87 -9.98 -5.81
N PRO A 539 2.94 -9.19 -6.08
CA PRO A 539 2.83 -7.74 -6.09
C PRO A 539 1.81 -7.21 -7.10
N PHE A 540 1.77 -7.77 -8.32
CA PHE A 540 0.78 -7.38 -9.35
C PHE A 540 -0.65 -7.73 -8.92
N ILE A 541 -0.83 -8.90 -8.30
CA ILE A 541 -2.13 -9.35 -7.80
C ILE A 541 -2.61 -8.48 -6.64
N ARG A 542 -1.72 -8.15 -5.69
CA ARG A 542 -2.04 -7.27 -4.56
C ARG A 542 -2.34 -5.84 -5.01
N HIS A 543 -1.56 -5.33 -5.95
CA HIS A 543 -1.73 -4.00 -6.55
C HIS A 543 -3.00 -3.88 -7.41
N GLY A 544 -3.53 -5.01 -7.85
CA GLY A 544 -4.76 -5.06 -8.64
C GLY A 544 -4.54 -5.01 -10.16
N THR A 545 -3.31 -5.07 -10.64
CA THR A 545 -2.97 -5.06 -12.07
C THR A 545 -2.98 -6.46 -12.71
N LEU A 546 -3.07 -7.53 -11.90
CA LEU A 546 -3.22 -8.90 -12.38
C LEU A 546 -4.26 -9.67 -11.57
N PHE A 547 -5.09 -10.48 -12.23
CA PHE A 547 -6.10 -11.29 -11.54
C PHE A 547 -5.59 -12.71 -11.25
N ALA A 548 -5.64 -13.13 -9.97
CA ALA A 548 -5.21 -14.47 -9.56
C ALA A 548 -5.98 -15.61 -10.26
N GLY A 549 -7.29 -15.46 -10.46
CA GLY A 549 -8.10 -16.44 -11.19
C GLY A 549 -7.69 -16.57 -12.66
N TYR A 550 -7.23 -15.48 -13.29
CA TYR A 550 -6.69 -15.51 -14.65
C TYR A 550 -5.36 -16.27 -14.69
N VAL A 551 -4.46 -16.03 -13.74
CA VAL A 551 -3.18 -16.77 -13.60
C VAL A 551 -3.43 -18.27 -13.51
N LEU A 552 -4.32 -18.71 -12.62
CA LEU A 552 -4.65 -20.12 -12.42
C LEU A 552 -5.26 -20.76 -13.68
N ARG A 553 -6.14 -20.03 -14.37
CA ARG A 553 -6.72 -20.47 -15.64
C ARG A 553 -5.62 -20.68 -16.69
N ARG A 554 -4.73 -19.71 -16.88
CA ARG A 554 -3.64 -19.78 -17.87
C ARG A 554 -2.65 -20.89 -17.60
N ILE A 555 -2.30 -21.14 -16.33
CA ILE A 555 -1.45 -22.29 -15.97
C ILE A 555 -2.17 -23.60 -16.30
N THR A 556 -3.47 -23.70 -16.03
CA THR A 556 -4.27 -24.89 -16.32
C THR A 556 -4.39 -25.14 -17.82
N GLU A 557 -4.67 -24.10 -18.61
CA GLU A 557 -4.65 -24.14 -20.08
C GLU A 557 -3.29 -24.60 -20.61
N ALA A 558 -2.19 -24.04 -20.08
CA ALA A 558 -0.83 -24.40 -20.50
C ALA A 558 -0.43 -25.84 -20.14
N ILE A 559 -1.00 -26.42 -19.07
CA ILE A 559 -0.82 -27.84 -18.73
C ILE A 559 -1.65 -28.71 -19.68
N ALA A 560 -2.90 -28.33 -19.94
CA ALA A 560 -3.79 -29.08 -20.84
C ALA A 560 -3.29 -29.07 -22.29
N SER A 561 -2.62 -28.01 -22.72
CA SER A 561 -2.03 -27.90 -24.05
C SER A 561 -0.67 -28.59 -24.20
N CYS A 562 -0.12 -29.20 -23.13
CA CYS A 562 1.14 -29.94 -23.24
C CYS A 562 0.91 -31.26 -23.99
N PRO A 563 1.71 -31.58 -25.02
CA PRO A 563 1.67 -32.90 -25.64
C PRO A 563 2.10 -33.98 -24.63
N THR A 564 1.72 -35.23 -24.91
CA THR A 564 2.19 -36.38 -24.13
C THR A 564 3.71 -36.41 -24.12
N PRO A 565 4.37 -36.36 -22.94
CA PRO A 565 5.81 -36.17 -22.87
C PRO A 565 6.54 -37.43 -23.34
N THR A 566 7.38 -37.28 -24.36
CA THR A 566 8.13 -38.37 -25.00
C THR A 566 9.51 -38.55 -24.38
N ASN A 567 10.15 -37.46 -23.94
CA ASN A 567 11.48 -37.48 -23.34
C ASN A 567 11.47 -37.06 -21.85
N PRO A 568 12.54 -37.37 -21.08
CA PRO A 568 12.62 -37.00 -19.67
C PRO A 568 12.54 -35.49 -19.40
N GLN A 569 13.01 -34.66 -20.32
CA GLN A 569 13.00 -33.20 -20.17
C GLN A 569 11.56 -32.65 -20.24
N GLU A 570 10.75 -33.13 -21.19
CA GLU A 570 9.32 -32.83 -21.32
C GLU A 570 8.54 -33.30 -20.10
N ARG A 571 8.85 -34.49 -19.56
CA ARG A 571 8.24 -34.97 -18.31
C ARG A 571 8.58 -34.05 -17.14
N LYS A 572 9.84 -33.63 -17.02
CA LYS A 572 10.28 -32.67 -15.99
C LYS A 572 9.57 -31.32 -16.15
N ALA A 573 9.47 -30.79 -17.36
CA ALA A 573 8.79 -29.53 -17.65
C ALA A 573 7.29 -29.59 -17.29
N LEU A 574 6.58 -30.65 -17.66
CA LEU A 574 5.19 -30.88 -17.28
C LEU A 574 5.02 -30.99 -15.77
N ALA A 575 5.92 -31.70 -15.08
CA ALA A 575 5.92 -31.80 -13.63
C ALA A 575 6.11 -30.42 -12.97
N MET A 576 7.04 -29.60 -13.48
CA MET A 576 7.26 -28.23 -12.98
C MET A 576 6.03 -27.34 -13.19
N ARG A 577 5.33 -27.43 -14.32
CA ARG A 577 4.06 -26.71 -14.53
C ARG A 577 2.99 -27.15 -13.55
N LYS A 578 2.89 -28.46 -13.25
CA LYS A 578 1.96 -28.97 -12.23
C LYS A 578 2.31 -28.48 -10.83
N VAL A 579 3.60 -28.41 -10.48
CA VAL A 579 4.07 -27.82 -9.22
C VAL A 579 3.72 -26.33 -9.17
N MET A 580 3.98 -25.59 -10.25
CA MET A 580 3.61 -24.17 -10.37
C MET A 580 2.11 -23.96 -10.15
N ARG A 581 1.25 -24.79 -10.77
CA ARG A 581 -0.20 -24.76 -10.53
C ARG A 581 -0.55 -25.00 -9.08
N SER A 582 0.06 -26.00 -8.45
CA SER A 582 -0.17 -26.31 -7.03
C SER A 582 0.19 -25.14 -6.12
N ARG A 583 1.37 -24.53 -6.35
CA ARG A 583 1.84 -23.36 -5.59
C ARG A 583 0.94 -22.14 -5.81
N ALA A 584 0.55 -21.88 -7.05
CA ALA A 584 -0.40 -20.80 -7.38
C ALA A 584 -1.75 -21.01 -6.68
N LEU A 585 -2.29 -22.23 -6.74
CA LEU A 585 -3.60 -22.56 -6.15
C LEU A 585 -3.58 -22.36 -4.63
N ASN A 586 -2.48 -22.78 -3.99
CA ASN A 586 -2.34 -22.63 -2.55
C ASN A 586 -2.14 -21.17 -2.16
N HIS A 587 -1.11 -20.50 -2.68
CA HIS A 587 -0.69 -19.18 -2.18
C HIS A 587 -1.42 -18.00 -2.81
N LEU A 588 -1.67 -18.02 -4.13
CA LEU A 588 -2.34 -16.91 -4.83
C LEU A 588 -3.87 -17.03 -4.77
N GLY A 589 -4.39 -18.25 -4.60
CA GLY A 589 -5.81 -18.54 -4.45
C GLY A 589 -6.20 -18.73 -2.99
N LYS A 590 -6.18 -19.97 -2.50
CA LYS A 590 -6.78 -20.40 -1.23
C LYS A 590 -6.29 -19.59 -0.02
N GLU A 591 -4.98 -19.49 0.18
CA GLU A 591 -4.41 -18.80 1.35
C GLU A 591 -4.68 -17.29 1.29
N ARG A 592 -4.55 -16.68 0.11
CA ARG A 592 -4.85 -15.26 -0.09
C ARG A 592 -6.32 -14.95 0.15
N ASP A 593 -7.23 -15.76 -0.40
CA ASP A 593 -8.67 -15.58 -0.19
C ASP A 593 -9.06 -15.80 1.27
N TYR A 594 -8.37 -16.72 1.99
CA TYR A 594 -8.57 -16.90 3.43
C TYR A 594 -8.18 -15.64 4.23
N VAL A 595 -7.02 -15.04 3.96
CA VAL A 595 -6.59 -13.83 4.69
C VAL A 595 -7.47 -12.62 4.36
N LEU A 596 -8.01 -12.52 3.14
CA LEU A 596 -9.02 -11.53 2.79
C LEU A 596 -10.34 -11.77 3.53
N TYR A 597 -10.75 -13.03 3.71
CA TYR A 597 -11.89 -13.39 4.55
C TYR A 597 -11.68 -12.98 6.02
N LEU A 598 -10.49 -13.21 6.60
CA LEU A 598 -10.15 -12.78 7.96
C LEU A 598 -10.18 -11.24 8.11
N ALA A 599 -9.71 -10.51 7.10
CA ALA A 599 -9.83 -9.05 7.05
C ALA A 599 -11.29 -8.59 7.01
N LEU A 600 -12.14 -9.30 6.26
CA LEU A 600 -13.57 -9.03 6.23
C LEU A 600 -14.22 -9.27 7.60
N TRP A 601 -13.87 -10.39 8.24
CA TRP A 601 -14.41 -10.79 9.54
C TRP A 601 -14.04 -9.78 10.63
N THR A 602 -12.77 -9.35 10.69
CA THR A 602 -12.30 -8.35 11.65
C THR A 602 -13.02 -7.03 11.50
N ALA A 603 -13.11 -6.50 10.28
CA ALA A 603 -13.76 -5.22 10.02
C ALA A 603 -15.24 -5.21 10.40
N ILE A 604 -15.97 -6.33 10.20
CA ILE A 604 -17.38 -6.44 10.64
C ILE A 604 -17.48 -6.34 12.16
N HIS A 605 -16.52 -6.94 12.86
CA HIS A 605 -16.56 -7.05 14.31
C HIS A 605 -15.96 -5.86 15.03
N GLU A 606 -15.12 -5.02 14.41
CA GLU A 606 -14.50 -3.82 15.00
C GLU A 606 -15.53 -2.85 15.64
N SER A 607 -16.73 -2.75 15.08
CA SER A 607 -17.79 -1.81 15.50
C SER A 607 -18.54 -2.12 16.80
N SER A 608 -18.07 -3.06 17.63
CA SER A 608 -18.82 -3.56 18.80
C SER A 608 -18.22 -3.13 20.14
N ASP A 609 -18.60 -1.95 20.62
CA ASP A 609 -18.66 -1.73 22.07
C ASP A 609 -20.09 -2.10 22.53
N PRO A 610 -20.30 -3.19 23.30
CA PRO A 610 -21.63 -3.65 23.69
C PRO A 610 -22.38 -2.70 24.66
N SER A 611 -21.78 -1.55 25.02
CA SER A 611 -22.28 -0.60 26.02
C SER A 611 -22.64 0.79 25.48
N GLY A 612 -22.41 1.08 24.19
CA GLY A 612 -22.70 2.39 23.57
C GLY A 612 -24.10 2.47 22.95
N PRO A 613 -24.79 3.64 23.00
CA PRO A 613 -26.13 3.77 22.46
C PRO A 613 -26.15 3.53 20.93
N THR A 614 -27.15 2.78 20.50
CA THR A 614 -27.47 2.38 19.11
C THR A 614 -27.81 3.54 18.16
N GLN A 615 -27.58 4.80 18.57
CA GLN A 615 -27.83 5.94 17.71
C GLN A 615 -26.72 6.05 16.66
N PRO A 616 -27.07 6.29 15.38
CA PRO A 616 -26.07 6.58 14.37
C PRO A 616 -25.38 7.88 14.78
N ASP A 617 -24.08 7.81 15.03
CA ASP A 617 -23.28 9.02 15.14
C ASP A 617 -23.26 9.67 13.75
N PHE A 618 -24.17 10.63 13.56
CA PHE A 618 -24.31 11.34 12.29
C PHE A 618 -23.01 12.04 11.89
N ALA A 619 -22.12 12.36 12.84
CA ALA A 619 -20.81 12.94 12.53
C ALA A 619 -19.93 11.94 11.75
N LEU A 620 -20.05 10.63 12.00
CA LEU A 620 -19.32 9.61 11.26
C LEU A 620 -19.83 9.45 9.82
N LEU A 621 -21.11 9.73 9.55
CA LEU A 621 -21.67 9.66 8.19
C LEU A 621 -21.14 10.77 7.27
N SER A 622 -20.70 11.89 7.83
CA SER A 622 -20.13 13.02 7.08
C SER A 622 -18.61 12.92 6.89
N ARG A 623 -17.97 11.79 7.24
CA ARG A 623 -16.53 11.56 7.09
C ARG A 623 -16.23 10.52 6.01
N SER A 624 -15.10 10.69 5.33
CA SER A 624 -14.50 9.66 4.47
C SER A 624 -13.02 9.50 4.82
N GLU A 625 -12.65 8.29 5.21
CA GLU A 625 -11.26 7.92 5.49
C GLU A 625 -10.44 7.80 4.20
N ILE A 626 -11.04 7.28 3.11
CA ILE A 626 -10.36 7.19 1.81
C ILE A 626 -9.98 8.60 1.34
N MET A 627 -10.91 9.56 1.38
CA MET A 627 -10.63 10.94 0.96
C MET A 627 -9.59 11.62 1.85
N ALA A 628 -9.67 11.42 3.17
CA ALA A 628 -8.67 11.95 4.09
C ALA A 628 -7.26 11.38 3.80
N SER A 629 -7.17 10.12 3.36
CA SER A 629 -5.90 9.46 3.02
C SER A 629 -5.28 9.88 1.68
N LEU A 630 -5.97 10.72 0.89
CA LEU A 630 -5.45 11.17 -0.41
C LEU A 630 -4.32 12.19 -0.27
N SER A 631 -4.28 12.95 0.82
CA SER A 631 -3.16 13.86 1.06
C SER A 631 -1.90 13.09 1.45
N MET A 632 -0.76 13.48 0.89
CA MET A 632 0.54 12.94 1.33
C MET A 632 0.84 13.24 2.78
N SER A 633 0.30 14.35 3.29
CA SER A 633 0.47 14.76 4.68
C SER A 633 -0.46 14.02 5.66
N ALA A 634 -1.38 13.20 5.14
CA ALA A 634 -2.33 12.48 5.97
C ALA A 634 -1.60 11.52 6.93
N PRO A 635 -1.93 11.53 8.23
CA PRO A 635 -1.37 10.58 9.17
C PRO A 635 -1.78 9.17 8.77
N ARG A 636 -0.87 8.21 8.91
CA ARG A 636 -1.20 6.79 8.71
C ARG A 636 -2.20 6.35 9.77
N THR A 637 -3.34 5.83 9.33
CA THR A 637 -4.32 5.19 10.21
C THR A 637 -3.75 3.86 10.70
N SER A 638 -3.53 3.74 12.01
CA SER A 638 -3.10 2.48 12.60
C SER A 638 -4.23 1.44 12.51
N SER A 639 -3.94 0.26 11.97
CA SER A 639 -4.88 -0.88 11.95
C SER A 639 -4.71 -1.80 13.17
N LEU A 640 -4.00 -1.32 14.20
CA LEU A 640 -3.63 -2.13 15.35
C LEU A 640 -4.85 -2.58 16.17
N GLU A 641 -5.86 -1.72 16.29
CA GLU A 641 -7.14 -2.07 16.93
C GLU A 641 -7.91 -3.13 16.14
N THR A 642 -7.87 -3.05 14.81
CA THR A 642 -8.49 -4.06 13.93
C THR A 642 -7.91 -5.45 14.18
N TYR A 643 -6.61 -5.55 14.47
CA TYR A 643 -5.94 -6.83 14.73
C TYR A 643 -6.27 -7.42 16.09
N GLN A 644 -6.77 -6.63 17.05
CA GLN A 644 -7.02 -7.07 18.43
C GLN A 644 -7.98 -8.25 18.53
N LYS A 645 -8.95 -8.34 17.61
CA LYS A 645 -9.95 -9.41 17.61
C LYS A 645 -9.43 -10.74 17.09
N LEU A 646 -8.37 -10.72 16.28
CA LEU A 646 -7.73 -11.94 15.83
C LEU A 646 -6.64 -12.35 16.80
N LEU A 647 -5.77 -11.40 17.16
CA LEU A 647 -4.52 -11.62 17.88
C LEU A 647 -4.78 -12.15 19.30
N PRO A 648 -3.94 -13.07 19.84
CA PRO A 648 -4.12 -13.55 21.20
C PRO A 648 -4.03 -12.38 22.19
N SER A 649 -4.68 -12.50 23.35
CA SER A 649 -4.73 -11.42 24.35
C SER A 649 -3.34 -10.95 24.82
N TRP A 650 -2.35 -11.84 24.85
CA TRP A 650 -0.97 -11.48 25.19
C TRP A 650 -0.32 -10.51 24.18
N ALA A 651 -0.77 -10.49 22.91
CA ALA A 651 -0.20 -9.69 21.84
C ALA A 651 -0.28 -8.17 22.12
N PHE A 652 -1.27 -7.76 22.92
CA PHE A 652 -1.48 -6.38 23.35
C PHE A 652 -1.08 -6.12 24.80
N SER A 653 -0.52 -7.13 25.47
CA SER A 653 0.06 -6.94 26.80
C SER A 653 1.38 -6.18 26.70
N ALA A 654 1.80 -5.56 27.81
CA ALA A 654 3.11 -4.93 27.92
C ALA A 654 4.26 -5.95 27.98
N ALA A 655 3.97 -7.26 27.89
CA ALA A 655 4.98 -8.30 27.93
C ALA A 655 5.90 -8.25 26.70
N ARG A 656 7.15 -8.64 26.93
CA ARG A 656 8.19 -8.74 25.91
C ARG A 656 8.50 -10.21 25.63
N ILE A 657 8.80 -10.54 24.38
CA ILE A 657 9.29 -11.87 23.97
C ILE A 657 10.82 -11.81 23.89
N GLY A 658 11.52 -12.82 24.44
CA GLY A 658 12.98 -12.90 24.43
C GLY A 658 13.68 -12.32 25.68
N GLU A 659 14.97 -12.63 25.82
CA GLU A 659 15.79 -12.24 26.98
C GLU A 659 16.21 -10.76 26.94
N ILE A 660 16.34 -10.15 28.12
CA ILE A 660 16.96 -8.83 28.27
C ILE A 660 18.47 -9.01 28.11
N PHE A 661 19.04 -8.56 27.00
CA PHE A 661 20.50 -8.45 26.92
C PHE A 661 20.94 -7.37 27.89
N ASN A 662 21.72 -7.76 28.91
CA ASN A 662 22.15 -6.96 30.07
C ASN A 662 22.93 -5.66 29.77
N ALA A 663 23.09 -5.29 28.49
CA ALA A 663 23.70 -4.03 28.04
C ALA A 663 22.67 -3.02 27.48
N GLN A 664 21.38 -3.37 27.40
CA GLN A 664 20.33 -2.48 26.90
C GLN A 664 19.80 -1.60 28.03
N VAL A 665 19.56 -0.31 27.75
CA VAL A 665 18.75 0.55 28.61
C VAL A 665 17.38 -0.12 28.76
N PRO A 666 16.91 -0.42 29.98
CA PRO A 666 15.59 -1.01 30.19
C PRO A 666 14.51 -0.17 29.49
N GLY A 667 13.79 -0.78 28.54
CA GLY A 667 12.70 -0.12 27.81
C GLY A 667 13.04 0.50 26.46
N ALA A 668 14.27 0.35 25.95
CA ALA A 668 14.63 0.76 24.58
C ALA A 668 14.52 -0.40 23.57
N ALA A 669 14.10 -0.10 22.33
CA ALA A 669 14.13 -1.08 21.24
C ALA A 669 15.58 -1.35 20.83
N LEU A 670 15.88 -2.55 20.32
CA LEU A 670 17.25 -2.89 19.91
C LEU A 670 17.69 -2.15 18.64
N TYR A 671 16.75 -1.88 17.73
CA TYR A 671 16.99 -1.18 16.47
C TYR A 671 15.95 -0.08 16.31
N ASP A 672 16.35 1.03 15.71
CA ASP A 672 15.42 2.06 15.30
C ASP A 672 14.63 1.63 14.03
N PRO A 673 13.48 2.26 13.73
CA PRO A 673 12.70 1.92 12.54
C PRO A 673 13.47 2.04 11.22
N TYR A 674 14.41 2.98 11.11
CA TYR A 674 15.19 3.21 9.90
C TYR A 674 16.27 2.12 9.69
N GLU A 675 16.90 1.65 10.77
CA GLU A 675 17.82 0.51 10.76
C GLU A 675 17.09 -0.77 10.30
N LEU A 676 15.87 -0.97 10.78
CA LEU A 676 15.03 -2.08 10.36
C LEU A 676 14.63 -1.96 8.89
N GLU A 677 14.10 -0.80 8.45
CA GLU A 677 13.70 -0.56 7.07
C GLU A 677 14.87 -0.77 6.09
N SER A 678 16.05 -0.23 6.44
CA SER A 678 17.28 -0.28 5.64
C SER A 678 18.06 -1.59 5.77
N ALA A 679 17.54 -2.60 6.46
CA ALA A 679 18.20 -3.89 6.67
C ALA A 679 19.61 -3.79 7.30
N ARG A 680 19.75 -2.96 8.34
CA ARG A 680 21.02 -2.67 9.05
C ARG A 680 21.06 -3.26 10.46
N THR A 681 20.62 -4.51 10.60
CA THR A 681 20.69 -5.21 11.90
C THR A 681 21.99 -6.01 12.02
N LYS A 682 22.31 -6.49 13.23
CA LYS A 682 23.40 -7.46 13.44
C LYS A 682 23.07 -8.86 12.91
N ASP A 683 21.83 -9.10 12.47
CA ASP A 683 21.43 -10.37 11.90
C ASP A 683 21.48 -10.32 10.36
N PRO A 684 22.52 -10.91 9.73
CA PRO A 684 22.67 -10.85 8.29
C PRO A 684 21.54 -11.60 7.56
N TYR A 685 20.97 -12.66 8.14
CA TYR A 685 19.91 -13.41 7.49
C TYR A 685 18.59 -12.61 7.50
N TRP A 686 18.26 -11.95 8.60
CA TRP A 686 17.12 -11.03 8.65
C TRP A 686 17.31 -9.87 7.64
N ASN A 687 18.52 -9.32 7.55
CA ASN A 687 18.82 -8.26 6.59
C ASN A 687 18.60 -8.71 5.14
N GLU A 688 18.97 -9.93 4.77
CA GLU A 688 18.72 -10.46 3.43
C GLU A 688 17.21 -10.65 3.16
N ILE A 689 16.42 -11.06 4.16
CA ILE A 689 14.95 -11.14 4.03
C ILE A 689 14.35 -9.74 3.84
N GLN A 690 14.80 -8.76 4.62
CA GLN A 690 14.32 -7.38 4.50
C GLN A 690 14.69 -6.77 3.15
N LYS A 691 15.91 -6.99 2.65
CA LYS A 691 16.30 -6.58 1.29
C LYS A 691 15.44 -7.26 0.24
N PHE A 692 15.19 -8.57 0.38
CA PHE A 692 14.28 -9.29 -0.51
C PHE A 692 12.88 -8.65 -0.52
N LEU A 693 12.33 -8.31 0.65
CA LEU A 693 11.03 -7.66 0.79
C LEU A 693 11.00 -6.31 0.02
N VAL A 694 12.02 -5.47 0.20
CA VAL A 694 12.16 -4.18 -0.47
C VAL A 694 12.37 -4.33 -1.98
N GLU A 695 13.18 -5.29 -2.42
CA GLU A 695 13.48 -5.48 -3.85
C GLU A 695 12.31 -6.15 -4.61
N GLN A 696 11.66 -7.13 -3.99
CA GLN A 696 10.62 -7.93 -4.63
C GLN A 696 9.20 -7.44 -4.33
N GLN A 697 9.02 -6.54 -3.37
CA GLN A 697 7.73 -5.92 -3.03
C GLN A 697 6.70 -6.92 -2.44
N TYR A 698 7.17 -8.06 -1.96
CA TYR A 698 6.40 -9.03 -1.19
C TYR A 698 7.29 -9.82 -0.23
N LEU A 699 6.70 -10.29 0.86
CA LEU A 699 7.37 -11.21 1.79
C LEU A 699 7.01 -12.65 1.41
N HIS A 700 8.02 -13.47 1.12
CA HIS A 700 7.80 -14.87 0.77
C HIS A 700 7.23 -15.64 1.98
N PRO A 701 6.20 -16.51 1.83
CA PRO A 701 5.53 -17.16 2.95
C PRO A 701 6.45 -17.92 3.92
N LEU A 702 7.52 -18.56 3.40
CA LEU A 702 8.51 -19.26 4.23
C LEU A 702 9.37 -18.33 5.10
N LEU A 703 9.52 -17.06 4.74
CA LEU A 703 10.39 -16.11 5.43
C LEU A 703 9.64 -15.35 6.54
N VAL A 704 8.31 -15.38 6.50
CA VAL A 704 7.41 -14.63 7.40
C VAL A 704 7.71 -14.92 8.87
N VAL A 705 7.78 -16.19 9.25
CA VAL A 705 7.90 -16.60 10.67
C VAL A 705 9.20 -16.08 11.26
N TYR A 706 10.33 -16.32 10.58
CA TYR A 706 11.63 -15.84 11.02
C TYR A 706 11.68 -14.32 11.09
N TRP A 707 11.25 -13.64 10.03
CA TRP A 707 11.27 -12.18 9.93
C TRP A 707 10.46 -11.52 11.04
N ALA A 708 9.23 -11.99 11.29
CA ALA A 708 8.35 -11.44 12.32
C ALA A 708 8.82 -11.79 13.75
N TYR A 709 9.35 -12.99 13.98
CA TYR A 709 9.87 -13.37 15.29
C TYR A 709 11.04 -12.49 15.74
N ARG A 710 11.95 -12.13 14.83
CA ARG A 710 13.05 -11.21 15.16
C ARG A 710 12.52 -9.83 15.55
N LEU A 711 11.53 -9.31 14.84
CA LEU A 711 10.88 -8.04 15.21
C LEU A 711 10.21 -8.12 16.60
N LEU A 712 9.57 -9.24 16.92
CA LEU A 712 8.98 -9.49 18.25
C LEU A 712 10.02 -9.48 19.38
N THR A 713 11.23 -10.00 19.14
CA THR A 713 12.29 -10.08 20.16
C THR A 713 13.10 -8.79 20.31
N TRP A 714 13.22 -8.01 19.23
CA TRP A 714 13.95 -6.73 19.21
C TRP A 714 13.12 -5.54 19.69
N SER A 715 11.79 -5.71 19.78
CA SER A 715 10.87 -4.66 20.21
C SER A 715 10.75 -4.56 21.73
N VAL A 716 10.35 -3.38 22.21
CA VAL A 716 10.12 -3.10 23.64
C VAL A 716 8.91 -3.83 24.23
N SER A 717 7.96 -4.21 23.39
CA SER A 717 6.75 -4.96 23.73
C SER A 717 6.18 -5.66 22.49
N SER A 718 5.30 -6.65 22.69
CA SER A 718 4.57 -7.28 21.59
C SER A 718 3.73 -6.28 20.79
N ARG A 719 3.10 -5.31 21.46
CA ARG A 719 2.32 -4.24 20.81
C ARG A 719 3.20 -3.38 19.91
N ALA A 720 4.40 -3.00 20.37
CA ALA A 720 5.35 -2.25 19.57
C ALA A 720 5.81 -3.05 18.36
N ALA A 721 6.09 -4.35 18.52
CA ALA A 721 6.47 -5.22 17.41
C ALA A 721 5.38 -5.30 16.33
N ILE A 722 4.12 -5.40 16.74
CA ILE A 722 2.98 -5.45 15.81
C ILE A 722 2.89 -4.16 15.00
N ALA A 723 3.06 -3.00 15.65
CA ALA A 723 3.10 -1.71 14.98
C ALA A 723 4.30 -1.60 14.01
N THR A 724 5.47 -2.12 14.39
CA THR A 724 6.65 -2.17 13.52
C THR A 724 6.43 -3.06 12.30
N ILE A 725 5.83 -4.24 12.49
CA ILE A 725 5.47 -5.16 11.40
C ILE A 725 4.50 -4.48 10.42
N ASP A 726 3.47 -3.82 10.93
CA ASP A 726 2.49 -3.08 10.14
C ASP A 726 3.15 -1.95 9.33
N SER A 727 4.01 -1.16 9.98
CA SER A 727 4.74 -0.08 9.31
C SER A 727 5.61 -0.60 8.17
N LEU A 728 6.47 -1.59 8.43
CA LEU A 728 7.39 -2.13 7.43
C LEU A 728 6.66 -2.77 6.25
N LEU A 729 5.57 -3.51 6.49
CA LEU A 729 4.81 -4.11 5.39
C LEU A 729 4.03 -3.05 4.60
N SER A 730 3.47 -2.04 5.27
CA SER A 730 2.82 -0.92 4.59
C SER A 730 3.78 -0.16 3.67
N GLU A 731 5.02 0.04 4.13
CA GLU A 731 6.09 0.74 3.40
C GLU A 731 6.67 -0.10 2.27
N CYS A 732 7.02 -1.36 2.52
CA CYS A 732 7.82 -2.17 1.60
C CYS A 732 6.99 -3.08 0.68
N THR A 733 5.67 -3.21 0.87
CA THR A 733 4.85 -4.06 -0.02
C THR A 733 3.93 -3.25 -0.92
N LEU A 734 4.03 -3.52 -2.23
CA LEU A 734 3.16 -2.88 -3.21
C LEU A 734 1.71 -3.36 -3.06
N GLY A 735 0.77 -2.42 -3.03
CA GLY A 735 -0.67 -2.67 -2.92
C GLY A 735 -1.18 -2.84 -1.49
N SER A 736 -0.32 -2.67 -0.48
CA SER A 736 -0.66 -2.77 0.96
C SER A 736 -1.84 -1.89 1.39
N LYS A 737 -1.93 -0.67 0.83
CA LYS A 737 -3.02 0.28 1.08
C LYS A 737 -4.38 -0.17 0.51
N CYS A 738 -4.38 -1.01 -0.52
CA CYS A 738 -5.60 -1.44 -1.23
C CYS A 738 -6.03 -2.87 -0.87
N SER A 739 -5.11 -3.70 -0.37
CA SER A 739 -5.33 -5.10 -0.01
C SER A 739 -4.62 -5.43 1.30
N PRO A 740 -5.34 -5.93 2.32
CA PRO A 740 -4.76 -6.25 3.64
C PRO A 740 -4.04 -7.61 3.68
N ASP A 741 -3.96 -8.32 2.55
CA ASP A 741 -3.44 -9.70 2.48
C ASP A 741 -2.01 -9.87 3.00
N ALA A 742 -1.10 -8.92 2.75
CA ALA A 742 0.28 -8.98 3.26
C ALA A 742 0.33 -9.08 4.79
N MET A 743 -0.40 -8.21 5.48
CA MET A 743 -0.48 -8.17 6.94
C MET A 743 -1.14 -9.42 7.50
N PHE A 744 -2.32 -9.76 6.99
CA PHE A 744 -3.06 -10.92 7.48
C PHE A 744 -2.37 -12.25 7.15
N SER A 745 -1.48 -12.30 6.15
CA SER A 745 -0.61 -13.46 5.92
C SER A 745 0.39 -13.66 7.06
N VAL A 746 0.97 -12.57 7.58
CA VAL A 746 1.84 -12.64 8.77
C VAL A 746 1.05 -13.11 9.97
N TRP A 747 -0.10 -12.49 10.22
CA TRP A 747 -0.93 -12.86 11.36
C TRP A 747 -1.38 -14.31 11.28
N LYS A 748 -1.86 -14.77 10.13
CA LYS A 748 -2.22 -16.17 9.90
C LYS A 748 -1.08 -17.13 10.30
N GLN A 749 0.15 -16.86 9.88
CA GLN A 749 1.28 -17.74 10.21
C GLN A 749 1.61 -17.72 11.71
N LEU A 750 1.59 -16.54 12.34
CA LEU A 750 1.79 -16.44 13.79
C LEU A 750 0.64 -17.08 14.58
N PHE A 751 -0.60 -17.01 14.08
CA PHE A 751 -1.79 -17.62 14.70
C PHE A 751 -1.74 -19.13 14.74
N ARG A 752 -1.38 -19.76 13.63
CA ARG A 752 -1.26 -21.23 13.57
C ARG A 752 -0.35 -21.75 14.68
N LEU A 753 0.72 -21.02 14.97
CA LEU A 753 1.69 -21.37 15.99
C LEU A 753 1.17 -21.08 17.42
N GLY A 754 0.30 -20.07 17.58
CA GLY A 754 -0.34 -19.74 18.88
C GLY A 754 -1.60 -20.54 19.22
N SER A 755 -2.35 -21.04 18.22
CA SER A 755 -3.69 -21.62 18.40
C SER A 755 -3.74 -23.14 18.47
N ASN A 756 -2.65 -23.85 18.17
CA ASN A 756 -2.60 -25.32 18.22
C ASN A 756 -2.85 -25.93 19.63
N ASN A 757 -2.99 -25.10 20.68
CA ASN A 757 -3.37 -25.54 22.03
C ASN A 757 -4.57 -24.81 22.64
N THR A 758 -5.26 -23.92 21.92
CA THR A 758 -6.43 -23.19 22.46
C THR A 758 -7.78 -23.89 22.22
N ASN A 759 -7.78 -25.16 21.81
CA ASN A 759 -8.99 -26.00 21.74
C ASN A 759 -9.68 -26.27 23.10
N ALA A 760 -9.31 -25.56 24.17
CA ALA A 760 -9.92 -25.67 25.49
C ALA A 760 -10.04 -24.33 26.24
N ILE A 761 -10.18 -23.19 25.57
CA ILE A 761 -10.60 -21.96 26.27
C ILE A 761 -12.10 -21.81 26.09
N SER A 762 -12.82 -22.46 27.00
CA SER A 762 -14.21 -22.17 27.33
C SER A 762 -14.46 -20.67 27.34
N ALA A 763 -15.57 -20.27 26.75
CA ALA A 763 -16.26 -19.03 27.08
C ALA A 763 -16.46 -18.96 28.60
N SER A 764 -15.48 -18.42 29.32
CA SER A 764 -15.60 -18.07 30.72
C SER A 764 -15.30 -16.58 30.82
N ASN A 765 -16.33 -15.88 31.28
CA ASN A 765 -16.38 -14.44 31.48
C ASN A 765 -15.15 -13.90 32.21
N GLY A 766 -14.70 -12.72 31.77
CA GLY A 766 -14.18 -11.66 32.63
C GLY A 766 -12.91 -11.95 33.45
N THR A 767 -11.94 -11.03 33.34
CA THR A 767 -10.91 -10.79 34.39
C THR A 767 -9.87 -11.89 34.66
N LYS A 768 -9.29 -12.51 33.62
CA LYS A 768 -7.98 -13.15 33.78
C LYS A 768 -6.92 -12.35 33.02
N THR A 769 -5.96 -11.82 33.76
CA THR A 769 -4.69 -11.28 33.24
C THR A 769 -4.08 -12.26 32.25
N PRO A 770 -3.52 -11.79 31.11
CA PRO A 770 -2.89 -12.67 30.13
C PRO A 770 -1.77 -13.48 30.82
N ASN A 771 -1.85 -14.82 30.75
CA ASN A 771 -0.90 -15.70 31.42
C ASN A 771 0.47 -15.59 30.74
N GLN A 772 1.50 -15.18 31.48
CA GLN A 772 2.89 -15.16 31.02
C GLN A 772 3.38 -16.52 30.49
N GLU A 773 2.73 -17.61 30.91
CA GLU A 773 3.00 -18.98 30.44
C GLU A 773 2.61 -19.17 28.96
N ASP A 774 1.51 -18.57 28.50
CA ASP A 774 1.07 -18.65 27.10
C ASP A 774 2.11 -18.02 26.16
N LEU A 775 2.73 -16.92 26.60
CA LEU A 775 3.79 -16.23 25.88
C LEU A 775 5.07 -17.08 25.79
N ARG A 776 5.48 -17.73 26.90
CA ARG A 776 6.65 -18.62 26.91
C ARG A 776 6.43 -19.87 26.07
N GLN A 777 5.21 -20.39 26.04
CA GLN A 777 4.84 -21.51 25.19
C GLN A 777 4.90 -21.11 23.71
N PHE A 778 4.32 -19.96 23.35
CA PHE A 778 4.39 -19.41 22.01
C PHE A 778 5.84 -19.20 21.54
N GLN A 779 6.70 -18.66 22.41
CA GLN A 779 8.12 -18.49 22.13
C GLN A 779 8.81 -19.83 21.83
N ARG A 780 8.58 -20.86 22.65
CA ARG A 780 9.14 -22.22 22.43
C ARG A 780 8.72 -22.82 21.09
N VAL A 781 7.45 -22.65 20.70
CA VAL A 781 6.93 -23.14 19.42
C VAL A 781 7.61 -22.43 18.25
N LEU A 782 7.76 -21.10 18.32
CA LEU A 782 8.43 -20.32 17.29
C LEU A 782 9.92 -20.69 17.14
N GLU A 783 10.62 -20.88 18.26
CA GLU A 783 12.02 -21.29 18.25
C GLU A 783 12.19 -22.69 17.65
N SER A 784 11.28 -23.63 17.97
CA SER A 784 11.27 -24.96 17.37
C SER A 784 10.99 -24.91 15.86
N GLU A 785 10.04 -24.10 15.42
CA GLU A 785 9.71 -23.92 14.00
C GLU A 785 10.90 -23.33 13.24
N ILE A 786 11.52 -22.28 13.78
CA ILE A 786 12.72 -21.65 13.20
C ILE A 786 13.90 -22.63 13.16
N ALA A 787 14.11 -23.41 14.22
CA ALA A 787 15.17 -24.42 14.26
C ALA A 787 14.97 -25.54 13.22
N SER A 788 13.72 -25.84 12.87
CA SER A 788 13.39 -26.81 11.82
C SER A 788 13.58 -26.26 10.40
N GLN A 789 13.64 -24.94 10.23
CA GLN A 789 13.79 -24.29 8.94
C GLN A 789 15.27 -24.18 8.55
N PRO A 790 15.71 -24.77 7.43
CA PRO A 790 17.08 -24.57 6.96
C PRO A 790 17.28 -23.09 6.57
N LYS A 791 18.48 -22.56 6.80
CA LYS A 791 18.84 -21.23 6.29
C LYS A 791 18.71 -21.22 4.76
N LEU A 792 17.85 -20.35 4.25
CA LEU A 792 17.53 -20.29 2.83
C LEU A 792 18.49 -19.35 2.09
N GLN A 793 18.95 -19.78 0.92
CA GLN A 793 19.74 -18.93 0.03
C GLN A 793 18.80 -17.98 -0.72
N LEU A 794 18.83 -16.70 -0.35
CA LEU A 794 18.05 -15.63 -1.00
C LEU A 794 18.80 -15.01 -2.19
N ARG A 795 20.13 -15.17 -2.21
CA ARG A 795 21.02 -14.72 -3.30
C ARG A 795 21.87 -15.91 -3.79
N PRO A 796 22.23 -15.93 -5.09
CA PRO A 796 23.06 -16.98 -5.67
C PRO A 796 24.46 -17.05 -5.07
#